data_AF-A0A7X9L8Q2-F1
#
_entry.id   AF-A0A7X9L8Q2-F1
#
_cell.length_a   1.000
_cell.length_b   1.000
_cell.length_c   1.000
_cell.angle_alpha   90.00
_cell.angle_beta   90.00
_cell.angle_gamma   90.00
#
_symmetry.space_group_name_H-M   'P 1'
#
loop_
_entity.id
_entity.type
_entity.pdbx_description
1 polymer ?
#
loop_
_entity_poly.entity_id
_entity_poly.type
_entity_poly.pdbx_seq_one_letter_code
_entity_poly.pdbx_strand_id
1 'polypeptide(L)'
;PDLDVPAEDGDQSPFIPRRAGTPFSFTLTTVDRAGEVRSWAAPLVFVQAGMNRRLRRPMLINGDQAPGLYEAVQQIQGRGQTLSVAPPVETGDTAVETTHLIFTGDLDAANVTSRPRLKQLRAVLPSMRHLAPQAPAVDLVLAKPYLDHGLPNRTIDQKPGPGHPNAGELILALASGGPAVDFTSGSDRSGGFVAPNLVVNAVSRGLGAVGDKGTGGSPLQTGTFDPTAFLGAAMPKLFGLFSLLELLEAAGLDEAPAFVSDALDAVTKLLTEAERLKAALEDAQQRLAAEVADGAHDGAKAIAQQAKDALDAQTAALTSHADALIAAVRNLPDQPEAVSAAAVALAGDLDPLLTAIGLPGVPAAVRSALSKPVQTLKTLTELASDAAGLARLLQGLAGGQVTAQLSWRPKIKPWGLSGVPNIFFPHSDHPLHLDVEVRASASAPPAVDILAEIVDFDLNLIGTGSGGLMKLMFRRIGFRAGSAGKAEVDVVFGGIGFLGPLSFVDRLRELIPFDGFADPPYVDVSPEGVTAGFDLTLPNVSVGVFSLENISLGADARVPFLGDALTVGFHFCSKDSPFRLTVMCIGGGGWLALRASPKGLVLLELGLEACACLSVDLGVASGSVSIAVGVYLRLESDKGLLTAYFRIRGEVDVLGLISASITLELSLTYHFETGKLIGRASLVVEVEVLFFSASVEISVERKLAGSKGDPTLKEIMPPSETDGLNVDWALYCEAFAPVPAEVTP
;
A
#
# COMPACT_ATOMS: atom_id res chain seq x y z
N PRO A 1 -4.83 50.50 40.36
CA PRO A 1 -3.63 50.48 39.48
C PRO A 1 -3.28 51.92 39.13
N ASP A 2 -2.00 52.29 39.11
CA ASP A 2 -1.57 53.60 38.63
C ASP A 2 -1.71 53.61 37.10
N LEU A 3 -2.91 53.96 36.63
CA LEU A 3 -3.23 54.11 35.21
C LEU A 3 -2.95 55.55 34.78
N ASP A 4 -2.57 55.72 33.51
CA ASP A 4 -2.43 57.02 32.88
C ASP A 4 -3.81 57.72 32.89
N VAL A 5 -3.82 59.02 33.18
CA VAL A 5 -5.04 59.82 33.13
C VAL A 5 -5.51 59.86 31.66
N PRO A 6 -6.80 59.60 31.37
CA PRO A 6 -7.35 59.79 30.03
C PRO A 6 -7.04 61.20 29.51
N ALA A 7 -6.78 61.35 28.21
CA ALA A 7 -6.48 62.65 27.64
C ALA A 7 -7.70 63.59 27.75
N GLU A 8 -7.44 64.83 28.18
CA GLU A 8 -8.37 65.96 28.33
C GLU A 8 -9.57 65.75 29.28
N ASP A 9 -9.72 66.67 30.25
CA ASP A 9 -10.91 66.75 31.10
C ASP A 9 -12.16 66.99 30.23
N GLY A 10 -12.99 65.95 30.10
CA GLY A 10 -14.27 66.02 29.38
C GLY A 10 -14.35 65.25 28.06
N ASP A 11 -13.28 64.58 27.60
CA ASP A 11 -13.38 63.66 26.47
C ASP A 11 -14.20 62.42 26.86
N GLN A 12 -15.28 62.15 26.10
CA GLN A 12 -16.20 61.02 26.31
C GLN A 12 -16.01 59.92 25.25
N SER A 13 -14.95 60.00 24.45
CA SER A 13 -14.60 59.01 23.45
C SER A 13 -14.17 57.69 24.12
N PRO A 14 -14.45 56.52 23.52
CA PRO A 14 -13.92 55.27 24.02
C PRO A 14 -12.39 55.30 24.03
N PHE A 15 -11.77 54.67 25.02
CA PHE A 15 -10.32 54.65 25.14
C PHE A 15 -9.82 53.32 25.69
N ILE A 16 -8.53 53.06 25.48
CA ILE A 16 -7.83 51.91 26.05
C ILE A 16 -7.04 52.43 27.26
N PRO A 17 -7.32 51.97 28.49
CA PRO A 17 -6.52 52.34 29.65
C PRO A 17 -5.05 51.99 29.44
N ARG A 18 -4.15 52.90 29.82
CA ARG A 18 -2.69 52.73 29.65
C ARG A 18 -1.97 52.87 30.99
N ARG A 19 -0.74 52.37 31.03
CA ARG A 19 0.23 52.61 32.10
C ARG A 19 1.58 52.90 31.46
N ALA A 20 2.13 54.08 31.71
CA ALA A 20 3.36 54.55 31.07
C ALA A 20 3.30 54.43 29.54
N GLY A 21 2.16 54.79 28.94
CA GLY A 21 1.92 54.75 27.49
C GLY A 21 1.61 53.37 26.91
N THR A 22 1.70 52.29 27.68
CA THR A 22 1.42 50.92 27.21
C THR A 22 0.00 50.49 27.59
N PRO A 23 -0.79 49.84 26.69
CA PRO A 23 -2.10 49.30 27.04
C PRO A 23 -2.09 48.42 28.29
N PHE A 24 -2.93 48.76 29.27
CA PHE A 24 -3.03 48.01 30.51
C PHE A 24 -3.77 46.69 30.28
N SER A 25 -3.15 45.59 30.67
CA SER A 25 -3.73 44.25 30.53
C SER A 25 -4.54 43.87 31.77
N PHE A 26 -5.83 43.68 31.60
CA PHE A 26 -6.72 43.17 32.64
C PHE A 26 -6.70 41.64 32.65
N THR A 27 -6.87 41.04 33.85
CA THR A 27 -7.05 39.60 33.98
C THR A 27 -8.51 39.25 33.70
N LEU A 28 -8.76 38.59 32.58
CA LEU A 28 -10.06 38.04 32.21
C LEU A 28 -10.16 36.61 32.70
N THR A 29 -11.21 36.31 33.46
CA THR A 29 -11.55 34.93 33.85
C THR A 29 -12.65 34.42 32.94
N THR A 30 -12.43 33.30 32.27
CA THR A 30 -13.39 32.69 31.35
C THR A 30 -13.65 31.25 31.74
N VAL A 31 -14.79 30.71 31.33
CA VAL A 31 -15.09 29.27 31.38
C VAL A 31 -15.07 28.77 29.94
N ASP A 32 -14.27 27.75 29.66
CA ASP A 32 -14.21 27.15 28.33
C ASP A 32 -15.39 26.20 28.06
N ARG A 33 -15.42 25.52 26.91
CA ARG A 33 -16.52 24.61 26.57
C ARG A 33 -16.49 23.27 27.31
N ALA A 34 -15.38 22.93 27.97
CA ALA A 34 -15.29 21.80 28.88
C ALA A 34 -15.69 22.16 30.31
N GLY A 35 -15.97 23.44 30.60
CA GLY A 35 -16.32 23.92 31.94
C GLY A 35 -15.11 24.32 32.77
N GLU A 36 -13.91 24.34 32.20
CA GLU A 36 -12.71 24.69 32.91
C GLU A 36 -12.49 26.20 32.98
N VAL A 37 -12.02 26.68 34.13
CA VAL A 37 -11.71 28.08 34.34
C VAL A 37 -10.35 28.40 33.73
N ARG A 38 -10.28 29.48 32.96
CA ARG A 38 -9.07 30.01 32.33
C ARG A 38 -8.86 31.47 32.67
N SER A 39 -7.60 31.90 32.70
CA SER A 39 -7.24 33.28 32.93
C SER A 39 -6.39 33.83 31.79
N TRP A 40 -6.78 34.99 31.27
CA TRP A 40 -6.12 35.66 30.15
C TRP A 40 -5.75 37.07 30.54
N ALA A 41 -4.65 37.58 29.99
CA ALA A 41 -4.27 38.98 30.11
C ALA A 41 -4.62 39.70 28.81
N ALA A 42 -5.51 40.69 28.85
CA ALA A 42 -5.95 41.42 27.67
C ALA A 42 -6.21 42.90 27.97
N PRO A 43 -5.81 43.83 27.09
CA PRO A 43 -6.33 45.18 27.12
C PRO A 43 -7.82 45.21 26.77
N LEU A 44 -8.54 46.15 27.36
CA LEU A 44 -9.97 46.36 27.11
C LEU A 44 -10.21 47.80 26.65
N VAL A 45 -11.24 47.99 25.82
CA VAL A 45 -11.75 49.31 25.49
C VAL A 45 -12.83 49.68 26.49
N PHE A 46 -12.68 50.83 27.12
CA PHE A 46 -13.65 51.38 28.05
C PHE A 46 -14.56 52.33 27.27
N VAL A 47 -15.87 52.10 27.38
CA VAL A 47 -16.91 52.92 26.76
C VAL A 47 -17.72 53.54 27.88
N GLN A 48 -17.91 54.86 27.82
CA GLN A 48 -18.65 55.55 28.87
C GLN A 48 -20.14 55.24 28.76
N ALA A 49 -20.75 54.90 29.90
CA ALA A 49 -22.19 54.78 30.01
C ALA A 49 -22.79 56.07 30.59
N GLY A 50 -23.85 56.57 29.97
CA GLY A 50 -24.64 57.70 30.41
C GLY A 50 -26.11 57.33 30.58
N MET A 51 -26.90 58.28 31.06
CA MET A 51 -28.36 58.16 31.13
C MET A 51 -29.00 59.07 30.09
N ASN A 52 -29.79 58.51 29.18
CA ASN A 52 -30.62 59.32 28.31
C ASN A 52 -31.74 59.94 29.15
N ARG A 53 -31.61 61.23 29.48
CA ARG A 53 -32.56 61.94 30.36
C ARG A 53 -33.98 62.00 29.81
N ARG A 54 -34.17 61.95 28.49
CA ARG A 54 -35.50 61.97 27.85
C ARG A 54 -36.16 60.59 27.87
N LEU A 55 -35.39 59.53 27.64
CA LEU A 55 -35.90 58.16 27.54
C LEU A 55 -35.80 57.36 28.86
N ARG A 56 -35.13 57.90 29.89
CA ARG A 56 -34.82 57.23 31.18
C ARG A 56 -34.24 55.83 30.98
N ARG A 57 -33.34 55.69 30.00
CA ARG A 57 -32.64 54.43 29.71
C ARG A 57 -31.13 54.68 29.67
N PRO A 58 -30.32 53.67 30.04
CA PRO A 58 -28.88 53.73 29.82
C PRO A 58 -28.56 53.93 28.33
N MET A 59 -27.48 54.63 28.04
CA MET A 59 -26.93 54.73 26.69
C MET A 59 -25.40 54.70 26.75
N LEU A 60 -24.77 54.18 25.69
CA LEU A 60 -23.34 54.24 25.51
C LEU A 60 -22.99 55.53 24.75
N ILE A 61 -22.05 56.30 25.29
CA ILE A 61 -21.59 57.54 24.67
C ILE A 61 -20.48 57.17 23.68
N ASN A 62 -20.61 57.61 22.42
CA ASN A 62 -19.65 57.36 21.34
C ASN A 62 -19.29 55.86 21.15
N GLY A 63 -20.22 54.95 21.51
CA GLY A 63 -19.96 53.51 21.48
C GLY A 63 -19.69 52.96 20.08
N ASP A 64 -20.19 53.62 19.04
CA ASP A 64 -19.93 53.32 17.63
C ASP A 64 -18.44 53.41 17.25
N GLN A 65 -17.63 54.17 18.00
CA GLN A 65 -16.19 54.29 17.79
C GLN A 65 -15.37 53.16 18.46
N ALA A 66 -15.98 52.43 19.41
CA ALA A 66 -15.28 51.43 20.20
C ALA A 66 -14.76 50.22 19.40
N PRO A 67 -15.48 49.69 18.40
CA PRO A 67 -14.99 48.54 17.61
C PRO A 67 -13.67 48.81 16.89
N GLY A 68 -13.50 50.00 16.28
CA GLY A 68 -12.27 50.37 15.59
C GLY A 68 -11.08 50.52 16.55
N LEU A 69 -11.31 51.01 17.77
CA LEU A 69 -10.28 51.07 18.81
C LEU A 69 -9.92 49.68 19.34
N TYR A 70 -10.91 48.79 19.45
CA TYR A 70 -10.68 47.42 19.91
C TYR A 70 -9.84 46.62 18.92
N GLU A 71 -9.96 46.89 17.62
CA GLU A 71 -9.19 46.21 16.57
C GLU A 71 -7.66 46.26 16.79
N ALA A 72 -7.15 47.32 17.40
CA ALA A 72 -5.74 47.46 17.74
C ALA A 72 -5.26 46.58 18.92
N VAL A 73 -6.19 46.09 19.75
CA VAL A 73 -5.92 45.30 20.97
C VAL A 73 -6.72 44.00 21.05
N GLN A 74 -7.35 43.60 19.95
CA GLN A 74 -8.23 42.43 19.85
C GLN A 74 -7.52 41.07 20.01
N GLN A 75 -6.18 41.08 19.93
CA GLN A 75 -5.35 39.89 20.06
C GLN A 75 -5.00 39.63 21.53
N ILE A 76 -5.49 38.52 22.06
CA ILE A 76 -5.25 38.06 23.43
C ILE A 76 -4.21 36.95 23.38
N GLN A 77 -3.13 37.10 24.16
CA GLN A 77 -2.06 36.09 24.20
C GLN A 77 -2.52 34.86 24.97
N GLY A 78 -2.46 33.70 24.32
CA GLY A 78 -2.86 32.43 24.91
C GLY A 78 -1.76 31.80 25.77
N ARG A 79 -0.49 32.13 25.48
CA ARG A 79 0.70 31.64 26.20
C ARG A 79 0.82 30.11 26.25
N GLY A 80 0.30 29.42 25.23
CA GLY A 80 0.32 27.95 25.18
C GLY A 80 -0.68 27.29 26.12
N GLN A 81 -1.66 28.03 26.65
CA GLN A 81 -2.74 27.43 27.43
C GLN A 81 -3.65 26.59 26.53
N THR A 82 -4.07 25.44 27.05
CA THR A 82 -5.04 24.57 26.41
C THR A 82 -6.46 25.15 26.53
N LEU A 83 -7.15 25.28 25.40
CA LEU A 83 -8.52 25.80 25.31
C LEU A 83 -9.44 24.76 24.66
N SER A 84 -10.53 24.40 25.35
CA SER A 84 -11.58 23.56 24.75
C SER A 84 -12.57 24.44 23.97
N VAL A 85 -12.58 24.30 22.64
CA VAL A 85 -13.38 25.17 21.74
C VAL A 85 -14.81 24.68 21.52
N ALA A 86 -15.10 23.44 21.92
CA ALA A 86 -16.40 22.79 21.81
C ALA A 86 -16.66 21.88 23.02
N PRO A 87 -17.92 21.50 23.30
CA PRO A 87 -18.23 20.55 24.36
C PRO A 87 -17.59 19.18 24.09
N PRO A 88 -16.76 18.67 25.01
CA PRO A 88 -16.08 17.39 24.84
C PRO A 88 -17.03 16.20 25.03
N VAL A 89 -16.72 15.11 24.34
CA VAL A 89 -17.22 13.75 24.63
C VAL A 89 -16.18 12.98 25.44
N GLU A 90 -14.89 13.19 25.15
CA GLU A 90 -13.75 12.65 25.87
C GLU A 90 -12.78 13.78 26.27
N THR A 91 -12.04 13.61 27.36
CA THR A 91 -11.05 14.61 27.80
C THR A 91 -10.01 14.86 26.71
N GLY A 92 -9.96 16.08 26.18
CA GLY A 92 -8.96 16.52 25.21
C GLY A 92 -9.39 16.52 23.74
N ASP A 93 -10.54 15.92 23.39
CA ASP A 93 -11.03 15.78 22.00
C ASP A 93 -11.31 17.12 21.27
N THR A 94 -11.51 18.17 22.03
CA THR A 94 -11.86 19.53 21.59
C THR A 94 -10.84 20.57 22.05
N ALA A 95 -9.74 20.11 22.65
CA ALA A 95 -8.73 20.92 23.29
C ALA A 95 -7.60 21.30 22.33
N VAL A 96 -7.23 22.58 22.29
CA VAL A 96 -6.14 23.08 21.44
C VAL A 96 -5.17 23.98 22.21
N GLU A 97 -3.88 23.82 21.95
CA GLU A 97 -2.83 24.65 22.57
C GLU A 97 -2.81 26.03 21.90
N THR A 98 -3.26 27.05 22.61
CA THR A 98 -3.53 28.35 22.03
C THR A 98 -2.32 29.29 22.16
N THR A 99 -1.80 29.73 21.02
CA THR A 99 -0.77 30.79 20.97
C THR A 99 -1.40 32.15 21.18
N HIS A 100 -2.45 32.48 20.42
CA HIS A 100 -3.23 33.70 20.62
C HIS A 100 -4.67 33.56 20.09
N LEU A 101 -5.55 34.41 20.61
CA LEU A 101 -6.97 34.49 20.25
C LEU A 101 -7.26 35.86 19.68
N ILE A 102 -8.08 35.93 18.64
CA ILE A 102 -8.55 37.18 18.05
C ILE A 102 -10.05 37.25 18.29
N PHE A 103 -10.47 38.19 19.13
CA PHE A 103 -11.88 38.43 19.42
C PHE A 103 -12.40 39.60 18.59
N THR A 104 -13.68 39.58 18.29
CA THR A 104 -14.45 40.75 17.89
C THR A 104 -15.64 40.87 18.83
N GLY A 105 -16.45 41.92 18.74
CA GLY A 105 -17.61 42.02 19.61
C GLY A 105 -18.49 43.19 19.27
N ASP A 106 -19.77 43.04 19.58
CA ASP A 106 -20.74 44.13 19.49
C ASP A 106 -21.03 44.67 20.89
N LEU A 107 -21.37 45.95 20.95
CA LEU A 107 -21.90 46.56 22.16
C LEU A 107 -23.40 46.27 22.29
N ASP A 108 -23.82 45.82 23.47
CA ASP A 108 -25.22 45.72 23.86
C ASP A 108 -25.60 46.98 24.63
N ALA A 109 -26.00 48.01 23.86
CA ALA A 109 -26.35 49.31 24.42
C ALA A 109 -27.55 49.28 25.38
N ALA A 110 -28.46 48.30 25.22
CA ALA A 110 -29.63 48.17 26.08
C ALA A 110 -29.25 47.72 27.50
N ASN A 111 -28.28 46.81 27.60
CA ASN A 111 -27.82 46.24 28.87
C ASN A 111 -26.52 46.89 29.38
N VAL A 112 -25.93 47.81 28.61
CA VAL A 112 -24.61 48.42 28.92
C VAL A 112 -23.54 47.33 29.09
N THR A 113 -23.54 46.35 28.18
CA THR A 113 -22.58 45.25 28.16
C THR A 113 -21.95 45.12 26.77
N SER A 114 -21.00 44.21 26.62
CA SER A 114 -20.43 43.81 25.34
C SER A 114 -20.61 42.31 25.13
N ARG A 115 -20.70 41.91 23.86
CA ARG A 115 -20.81 40.49 23.45
C ARG A 115 -19.59 40.12 22.63
N PRO A 116 -18.48 39.69 23.26
CA PRO A 116 -17.30 39.23 22.53
C PRO A 116 -17.60 37.90 21.82
N ARG A 117 -17.01 37.74 20.64
CA ARG A 117 -17.08 36.55 19.79
C ARG A 117 -15.68 36.23 19.28
N LEU A 118 -15.27 34.97 19.38
CA LEU A 118 -14.00 34.54 18.82
C LEU A 118 -14.09 34.60 17.28
N LYS A 119 -13.20 35.39 16.66
CA LYS A 119 -13.11 35.52 15.21
C LYS A 119 -12.16 34.48 14.62
N GLN A 120 -11.01 34.30 15.27
CA GLN A 120 -9.94 33.42 14.85
C GLN A 120 -9.11 33.05 16.08
N LEU A 121 -8.49 31.89 16.08
CA LEU A 121 -7.44 31.56 17.01
C LEU A 121 -6.21 31.07 16.24
N ARG A 122 -5.04 31.33 16.80
CA ARG A 122 -3.82 30.67 16.36
C ARG A 122 -3.44 29.65 17.41
N ALA A 123 -3.47 28.38 17.00
CA ALA A 123 -3.20 27.27 17.89
C ALA A 123 -2.32 26.24 17.22
N VAL A 124 -1.67 25.44 18.04
CA VAL A 124 -1.00 24.25 17.59
C VAL A 124 -2.01 23.11 17.65
N LEU A 125 -2.31 22.53 16.49
CA LEU A 125 -3.10 21.32 16.43
C LEU A 125 -2.23 20.15 16.88
N PRO A 126 -2.63 19.38 17.92
CA PRO A 126 -1.87 18.22 18.37
C PRO A 126 -1.52 17.31 17.19
N SER A 127 -2.52 16.91 16.41
CA SER A 127 -2.35 16.11 15.18
C SER A 127 -1.32 16.63 14.16
N MET A 128 -1.11 17.95 14.05
CA MET A 128 -0.08 18.52 13.16
C MET A 128 1.33 18.44 13.74
N ARG A 129 1.49 18.62 15.06
CA ARG A 129 2.77 18.36 15.76
C ARG A 129 3.23 16.91 15.58
N HIS A 130 2.27 15.99 15.41
CA HIS A 130 2.55 14.57 15.26
C HIS A 130 3.12 14.24 13.86
N LEU A 131 2.82 15.06 12.85
CA LEU A 131 3.31 14.89 11.48
C LEU A 131 4.61 15.68 11.24
N ALA A 132 4.79 16.80 11.94
CA ALA A 132 6.04 17.56 11.96
C ALA A 132 6.27 18.10 13.39
N PRO A 133 7.31 17.68 14.12
CA PRO A 133 7.59 18.17 15.49
C PRO A 133 7.77 19.70 15.57
N GLN A 134 8.12 20.35 14.45
CA GLN A 134 8.23 21.81 14.30
C GLN A 134 6.98 22.43 13.66
N ALA A 135 5.85 21.73 13.65
CA ALA A 135 4.63 22.21 13.00
C ALA A 135 4.26 23.59 13.56
N PRO A 136 4.19 24.61 12.70
CA PRO A 136 3.91 25.96 13.14
C PRO A 136 2.48 26.03 13.68
N ALA A 137 2.26 26.89 14.68
CA ALA A 137 0.90 27.25 15.08
C ALA A 137 0.15 27.79 13.85
N VAL A 138 -1.03 27.24 13.58
CA VAL A 138 -1.86 27.55 12.41
C VAL A 138 -3.01 28.45 12.80
N ASP A 139 -3.45 29.25 11.84
CA ASP A 139 -4.63 30.09 11.98
C ASP A 139 -5.89 29.25 11.74
N LEU A 140 -6.76 29.20 12.75
CA LEU A 140 -7.97 28.41 12.80
C LEU A 140 -9.18 29.31 13.02
N VAL A 141 -10.28 28.96 12.37
CA VAL A 141 -11.60 29.54 12.59
C VAL A 141 -12.57 28.46 13.03
N LEU A 142 -13.65 28.85 13.71
CA LEU A 142 -14.74 27.90 13.97
C LEU A 142 -15.31 27.39 12.65
N ALA A 143 -15.47 26.07 12.53
CA ALA A 143 -15.97 25.46 11.30
C ALA A 143 -17.38 25.97 10.98
N LYS A 144 -17.67 26.26 9.71
CA LYS A 144 -18.98 26.76 9.29
C LYS A 144 -20.14 25.83 9.70
N PRO A 145 -20.05 24.50 9.53
CA PRO A 145 -21.08 23.58 10.02
C PRO A 145 -21.32 23.66 11.53
N TYR A 146 -20.28 23.91 12.33
CA TYR A 146 -20.42 24.09 13.77
C TYR A 146 -21.16 25.38 14.11
N LEU A 147 -20.84 26.47 13.42
CA LEU A 147 -21.50 27.76 13.62
C LEU A 147 -22.98 27.72 13.21
N ASP A 148 -23.29 27.05 12.10
CA ASP A 148 -24.65 27.01 11.54
C ASP A 148 -25.54 25.98 12.25
N HIS A 149 -24.98 24.88 12.75
CA HIS A 149 -25.77 23.72 13.21
C HIS A 149 -25.34 23.11 14.56
N GLY A 150 -24.23 23.54 15.15
CA GLY A 150 -23.72 22.95 16.39
C GLY A 150 -23.16 21.54 16.22
N LEU A 151 -23.18 20.75 17.29
CA LEU A 151 -22.68 19.37 17.34
C LEU A 151 -23.82 18.41 17.69
N PRO A 152 -23.82 17.18 17.14
CA PRO A 152 -24.73 16.14 17.56
C PRO A 152 -24.41 15.66 18.99
N ASN A 153 -25.41 15.10 19.68
CA ASN A 153 -25.18 14.42 20.97
C ASN A 153 -24.60 13.02 20.70
N ARG A 154 -23.51 12.68 21.38
CA ARG A 154 -22.76 11.43 21.19
C ARG A 154 -22.19 10.94 22.52
N THR A 155 -22.15 9.63 22.74
CA THR A 155 -21.43 9.00 23.86
C THR A 155 -20.00 8.61 23.45
N ILE A 156 -19.13 8.32 24.42
CA ILE A 156 -17.72 7.98 24.13
C ILE A 156 -17.57 6.80 23.17
N ASP A 157 -18.42 5.78 23.28
CA ASP A 157 -18.36 4.55 22.45
C ASP A 157 -18.95 4.69 21.04
N GLN A 158 -19.60 5.82 20.73
CA GLN A 158 -20.26 6.01 19.44
C GLN A 158 -19.31 6.75 18.49
N LYS A 159 -19.14 6.30 17.24
CA LYS A 159 -18.44 7.10 16.21
C LYS A 159 -19.37 8.16 15.59
N PRO A 160 -18.83 9.22 14.97
CA PRO A 160 -19.61 10.15 14.15
C PRO A 160 -20.41 9.41 13.07
N GLY A 161 -21.61 9.87 12.77
CA GLY A 161 -22.53 9.17 11.88
C GLY A 161 -23.56 10.10 11.23
N PRO A 162 -24.33 9.59 10.26
CA PRO A 162 -25.31 10.38 9.52
C PRO A 162 -26.48 10.82 10.42
N GLY A 163 -27.27 11.80 9.97
CA GLY A 163 -28.48 12.26 10.67
C GLY A 163 -28.36 13.63 11.36
N HIS A 164 -27.21 14.30 11.22
CA HIS A 164 -27.02 15.68 11.67
C HIS A 164 -26.38 16.53 10.54
N PRO A 165 -26.74 17.81 10.35
CA PRO A 165 -26.13 18.67 9.32
C PRO A 165 -24.62 18.93 9.50
N ASN A 166 -24.09 18.63 10.69
CA ASN A 166 -22.66 18.54 11.00
C ASN A 166 -22.32 17.09 11.42
N ALA A 167 -22.61 16.10 10.56
CA ALA A 167 -22.43 14.68 10.83
C ALA A 167 -20.98 14.31 11.16
N GLY A 168 -20.02 14.93 10.48
CA GLY A 168 -18.58 14.80 10.74
C GLY A 168 -18.07 15.54 11.98
N GLU A 169 -18.94 16.16 12.78
CA GLU A 169 -18.59 16.86 14.02
C GLU A 169 -17.45 17.88 13.89
N LEU A 170 -17.40 18.60 12.77
CA LEU A 170 -16.36 19.60 12.53
C LEU A 170 -16.48 20.72 13.55
N ILE A 171 -15.37 21.13 14.15
CA ILE A 171 -15.30 22.19 15.18
C ILE A 171 -14.40 23.35 14.74
N LEU A 172 -13.28 23.07 14.07
CA LEU A 172 -12.32 24.07 13.59
C LEU A 172 -11.98 23.81 12.13
N ALA A 173 -11.68 24.87 11.39
CA ALA A 173 -11.16 24.81 10.02
C ALA A 173 -9.94 25.73 9.90
N LEU A 174 -8.98 25.35 9.05
CA LEU A 174 -7.84 26.22 8.77
C LEU A 174 -8.31 27.46 7.98
N ALA A 175 -7.83 28.64 8.40
CA ALA A 175 -8.15 29.90 7.76
C ALA A 175 -7.59 30.00 6.32
N SER A 176 -6.45 29.35 6.05
CA SER A 176 -5.82 29.20 4.73
C SER A 176 -5.57 27.70 4.41
N GLY A 177 -5.04 27.35 3.24
CA GLY A 177 -4.75 25.94 2.90
C GLY A 177 -3.73 25.32 3.86
N GLY A 178 -3.95 24.08 4.29
CA GLY A 178 -3.08 23.41 5.25
C GLY A 178 -1.78 22.87 4.65
N PRO A 179 -0.75 22.60 5.48
CA PRO A 179 0.44 21.90 5.03
C PRO A 179 0.08 20.47 4.60
N ALA A 180 0.58 20.06 3.44
CA ALA A 180 0.48 18.69 2.96
C ALA A 180 1.60 17.85 3.60
N VAL A 181 1.25 16.67 4.10
CA VAL A 181 2.21 15.67 4.52
C VAL A 181 2.31 14.65 3.41
N ASP A 182 3.46 14.66 2.74
CA ASP A 182 3.76 13.82 1.60
C ASP A 182 4.50 12.56 2.06
N PHE A 183 3.84 11.41 1.96
CA PHE A 183 4.39 10.11 2.34
C PHE A 183 5.07 9.41 1.15
N THR A 184 5.08 10.01 -0.04
CA THR A 184 5.61 9.39 -1.27
C THR A 184 7.12 9.21 -1.25
N SER A 185 7.86 10.12 -0.61
CA SER A 185 9.34 10.06 -0.53
C SER A 185 9.91 8.85 0.26
N GLY A 186 9.06 8.16 1.04
CA GLY A 186 9.40 6.90 1.72
C GLY A 186 8.72 5.66 1.12
N SER A 187 7.80 5.85 0.16
CA SER A 187 6.98 4.78 -0.41
C SER A 187 7.77 3.79 -1.28
N ASP A 188 8.91 4.23 -1.84
CA ASP A 188 9.85 3.36 -2.56
C ASP A 188 10.37 2.22 -1.68
N ARG A 189 10.42 2.42 -0.36
CA ARG A 189 10.84 1.40 0.61
C ARG A 189 9.72 0.44 1.01
N SER A 190 8.45 0.82 0.84
CA SER A 190 7.29 -0.02 1.13
C SER A 190 6.72 -0.69 -0.13
N GLY A 191 7.48 -0.73 -1.23
CA GLY A 191 7.04 -1.25 -2.53
C GLY A 191 5.88 -0.46 -3.14
N GLY A 192 5.64 0.78 -2.68
CA GLY A 192 4.53 1.62 -3.10
C GLY A 192 3.15 1.20 -2.58
N PHE A 193 3.01 0.11 -1.80
CA PHE A 193 1.73 -0.54 -1.49
C PHE A 193 0.63 0.43 -0.99
N VAL A 194 0.92 1.23 0.05
CA VAL A 194 0.04 2.31 0.51
C VAL A 194 0.87 3.42 1.15
N ALA A 195 0.76 4.65 0.64
CA ALA A 195 1.33 5.85 1.26
C ALA A 195 0.27 6.97 1.22
N PRO A 196 -0.56 7.11 2.27
CA PRO A 196 -1.67 8.06 2.23
C PRO A 196 -1.12 9.49 2.32
N ASN A 197 -1.27 10.31 1.28
CA ASN A 197 -0.91 11.73 1.37
C ASN A 197 -1.95 12.47 2.21
N LEU A 198 -1.57 12.91 3.41
CA LEU A 198 -2.50 13.55 4.36
C LEU A 198 -2.39 15.08 4.25
N VAL A 199 -3.45 15.72 3.79
CA VAL A 199 -3.63 17.17 3.92
C VAL A 199 -4.58 17.43 5.09
N VAL A 200 -4.17 18.25 6.06
CA VAL A 200 -5.04 18.65 7.19
C VAL A 200 -5.68 19.99 6.89
N ASN A 201 -7.01 20.03 6.77
CA ASN A 201 -7.77 21.24 6.45
C ASN A 201 -8.77 21.65 7.55
N ALA A 202 -9.18 20.74 8.42
CA ALA A 202 -10.07 20.98 9.55
C ALA A 202 -9.86 19.99 10.70
N VAL A 203 -10.57 20.22 11.80
CA VAL A 203 -10.59 19.36 12.99
C VAL A 203 -12.03 18.98 13.30
N SER A 204 -12.26 17.68 13.41
CA SER A 204 -13.47 17.03 13.90
C SER A 204 -13.30 16.65 15.37
N ARG A 205 -14.37 16.77 16.16
CA ARG A 205 -14.40 16.29 17.56
C ARG A 205 -14.21 14.77 17.63
N GLY A 206 -14.78 14.00 16.69
CA GLY A 206 -14.76 12.53 16.73
C GLY A 206 -13.74 11.88 15.79
N LEU A 207 -13.35 12.54 14.70
CA LEU A 207 -12.40 11.99 13.70
C LEU A 207 -10.99 12.59 13.82
N GLY A 208 -10.82 13.65 14.62
CA GLY A 208 -9.55 14.37 14.72
C GLY A 208 -9.26 15.25 13.50
N ALA A 209 -8.01 15.29 13.05
CA ALA A 209 -7.63 16.05 11.86
C ALA A 209 -8.23 15.44 10.58
N VAL A 210 -8.88 16.28 9.78
CA VAL A 210 -9.52 15.86 8.52
C VAL A 210 -9.12 16.76 7.36
N GLY A 211 -9.09 16.18 6.15
CA GLY A 211 -8.70 16.87 4.92
C GLY A 211 -9.78 17.70 4.24
N ASP A 212 -10.99 17.73 4.78
CA ASP A 212 -12.13 18.48 4.23
C ASP A 212 -12.64 19.52 5.25
N LYS A 213 -12.91 20.74 4.79
CA LYS A 213 -13.41 21.86 5.60
C LYS A 213 -14.91 21.80 5.89
N GLY A 214 -15.63 20.84 5.31
CA GLY A 214 -17.07 20.71 5.49
C GLY A 214 -17.85 21.86 4.87
N THR A 215 -17.50 22.26 3.64
CA THR A 215 -18.18 23.33 2.89
C THR A 215 -18.61 22.85 1.51
N GLY A 216 -19.67 23.43 0.94
CA GLY A 216 -20.04 23.18 -0.46
C GLY A 216 -20.64 21.80 -0.76
N GLY A 217 -21.31 21.16 0.21
CA GLY A 217 -21.88 19.82 0.05
C GLY A 217 -20.87 18.69 0.31
N SER A 218 -19.91 18.96 1.18
CA SER A 218 -18.88 18.00 1.62
C SER A 218 -19.51 16.67 2.10
N PRO A 219 -18.91 15.52 1.73
CA PRO A 219 -19.31 14.20 2.24
C PRO A 219 -19.33 14.11 3.78
N LEU A 220 -18.51 14.90 4.48
CA LEU A 220 -18.52 14.97 5.95
C LEU A 220 -19.81 15.60 6.51
N GLN A 221 -20.48 16.47 5.74
CA GLN A 221 -21.78 17.03 6.12
C GLN A 221 -22.89 15.97 6.02
N THR A 222 -22.79 15.06 5.06
CA THR A 222 -23.77 13.99 4.81
C THR A 222 -23.49 12.71 5.59
N GLY A 223 -22.37 12.64 6.32
CA GLY A 223 -21.99 11.46 7.10
C GLY A 223 -21.40 10.33 6.26
N THR A 224 -20.78 10.68 5.14
CA THR A 224 -20.19 9.74 4.18
C THR A 224 -18.68 9.94 4.07
N PHE A 225 -17.94 8.84 4.01
CA PHE A 225 -16.50 8.79 3.78
C PHE A 225 -16.19 8.31 2.37
N ASP A 226 -15.36 9.06 1.63
CA ASP A 226 -14.86 8.68 0.30
C ASP A 226 -13.37 8.30 0.40
N PRO A 227 -13.04 6.99 0.30
CA PRO A 227 -11.66 6.52 0.33
C PRO A 227 -10.80 7.06 -0.82
N THR A 228 -11.40 7.40 -1.97
CA THR A 228 -10.67 7.90 -3.16
C THR A 228 -10.11 9.29 -2.90
N ALA A 229 -10.93 10.17 -2.33
CA ALA A 229 -10.49 11.51 -1.91
C ALA A 229 -9.43 11.45 -0.81
N PHE A 230 -9.46 10.40 0.04
CA PHE A 230 -8.54 10.21 1.14
C PHE A 230 -7.14 9.70 0.70
N LEU A 231 -7.08 8.69 -0.17
CA LEU A 231 -5.80 8.07 -0.58
C LEU A 231 -5.09 8.78 -1.74
N GLY A 232 -5.79 9.60 -2.52
CA GLY A 232 -5.24 10.26 -3.70
C GLY A 232 -5.08 9.34 -4.92
N ALA A 233 -4.57 9.87 -6.04
CA ALA A 233 -4.73 9.26 -7.37
C ALA A 233 -3.69 8.19 -7.77
N ALA A 234 -2.62 7.95 -7.01
CA ALA A 234 -1.50 7.10 -7.45
C ALA A 234 -1.19 5.99 -6.43
N MET A 235 -1.68 4.78 -6.69
CA MET A 235 -1.39 3.57 -5.94
C MET A 235 -0.95 2.47 -6.93
N PRO A 236 0.06 1.64 -6.61
CA PRO A 236 0.45 0.52 -7.46
C PRO A 236 -0.66 -0.52 -7.54
N LYS A 237 -0.63 -1.33 -8.60
CA LYS A 237 -1.59 -2.43 -8.78
C LYS A 237 -1.24 -3.59 -7.87
N LEU A 238 -2.23 -4.04 -7.11
CA LEU A 238 -2.17 -5.28 -6.35
C LEU A 238 -2.26 -6.44 -7.35
N PHE A 239 -1.29 -7.36 -7.25
CA PHE A 239 -1.14 -8.51 -8.16
C PHE A 239 -1.01 -8.15 -9.66
N GLY A 240 -0.70 -6.88 -9.97
CA GLY A 240 -0.75 -6.34 -11.34
C GLY A 240 -2.15 -6.26 -11.97
N LEU A 241 -3.20 -6.54 -11.18
CA LEU A 241 -4.59 -6.65 -11.64
C LEU A 241 -5.36 -5.34 -11.42
N PHE A 242 -5.51 -4.92 -10.17
CA PHE A 242 -6.38 -3.81 -9.78
C PHE A 242 -5.68 -2.86 -8.80
N SER A 243 -6.11 -1.60 -8.76
CA SER A 243 -5.71 -0.68 -7.69
C SER A 243 -6.50 -0.93 -6.42
N LEU A 244 -5.94 -0.62 -5.25
CA LEU A 244 -6.67 -0.71 -3.97
C LEU A 244 -7.98 0.11 -4.00
N LEU A 245 -8.00 1.25 -4.71
CA LEU A 245 -9.18 2.09 -4.87
C LEU A 245 -10.35 1.38 -5.56
N GLU A 246 -10.08 0.43 -6.44
CA GLU A 246 -11.13 -0.36 -7.10
C GLU A 246 -11.82 -1.34 -6.15
N LEU A 247 -11.19 -1.68 -5.03
CA LEU A 247 -11.74 -2.57 -4.00
C LEU A 247 -12.55 -1.83 -2.93
N LEU A 248 -12.35 -0.53 -2.79
CA LEU A 248 -12.93 0.28 -1.73
C LEU A 248 -14.30 0.84 -2.16
N GLU A 249 -15.23 0.91 -1.21
CA GLU A 249 -16.53 1.54 -1.40
C GLU A 249 -16.66 2.80 -0.55
N ALA A 250 -17.48 3.74 -1.00
CA ALA A 250 -17.90 4.84 -0.15
C ALA A 250 -18.71 4.26 1.02
N ALA A 251 -18.36 4.66 2.23
CA ALA A 251 -18.90 4.11 3.46
C ALA A 251 -19.42 5.21 4.39
N GLY A 252 -20.00 4.83 5.52
CA GLY A 252 -20.31 5.77 6.60
C GLY A 252 -19.03 6.26 7.28
N LEU A 253 -19.12 7.36 8.05
CA LEU A 253 -17.99 7.88 8.83
C LEU A 253 -17.51 6.92 9.92
N ASP A 254 -18.31 5.93 10.29
CA ASP A 254 -17.93 4.85 11.20
C ASP A 254 -16.82 3.95 10.63
N GLU A 255 -16.72 3.85 9.31
CA GLU A 255 -15.66 3.12 8.58
C GLU A 255 -14.47 4.02 8.18
N ALA A 256 -14.54 5.33 8.45
CA ALA A 256 -13.45 6.25 8.19
C ALA A 256 -12.25 5.94 9.11
N PRO A 257 -11.00 6.12 8.62
CA PRO A 257 -9.82 6.00 9.46
C PRO A 257 -9.86 7.06 10.56
N ALA A 258 -9.69 6.63 11.81
CA ALA A 258 -9.54 7.56 12.93
C ALA A 258 -8.06 7.92 13.08
N PHE A 259 -7.76 9.21 13.12
CA PHE A 259 -6.42 9.69 13.47
C PHE A 259 -6.41 10.00 14.97
N VAL A 260 -5.94 9.05 15.77
CA VAL A 260 -5.83 9.24 17.22
C VAL A 260 -4.45 9.81 17.51
N SER A 261 -4.46 11.04 18.00
CA SER A 261 -3.28 11.79 18.39
C SER A 261 -3.17 11.74 19.91
N ASP A 262 -2.43 10.77 20.45
CA ASP A 262 -2.19 10.66 21.90
C ASP A 262 -1.12 11.66 22.33
N ALA A 263 -1.56 12.88 22.64
CA ALA A 263 -0.81 13.81 23.49
C ALA A 263 -1.19 13.56 24.95
N LEU A 264 -1.03 12.32 25.39
CA LEU A 264 -1.26 11.92 26.76
C LEU A 264 -0.10 12.44 27.63
N ASP A 265 -0.41 12.97 28.81
CA ASP A 265 0.63 13.11 29.83
C ASP A 265 1.26 11.73 30.09
N ALA A 266 2.49 11.71 30.59
CA ALA A 266 3.23 10.45 30.65
C ALA A 266 2.55 9.40 31.56
N VAL A 267 1.70 9.83 32.49
CA VAL A 267 0.90 8.95 33.37
C VAL A 267 -0.23 8.29 32.58
N THR A 268 -0.96 9.08 31.79
CA THR A 268 -2.04 8.56 30.96
C THR A 268 -1.48 7.69 29.83
N LYS A 269 -0.31 8.04 29.28
CA LYS A 269 0.39 7.19 28.30
C LYS A 269 0.81 5.85 28.90
N LEU A 270 1.30 5.85 30.14
CA LEU A 270 1.64 4.62 30.86
C LEU A 270 0.40 3.72 31.05
N LEU A 271 -0.75 4.31 31.37
CA LEU A 271 -2.03 3.60 31.49
C LEU A 271 -2.48 3.01 30.15
N THR A 272 -2.55 3.84 29.11
CA THR A 272 -3.02 3.45 27.77
C THR A 272 -2.15 2.36 27.15
N GLU A 273 -0.82 2.46 27.26
CA GLU A 273 0.08 1.45 26.70
C GLU A 273 0.02 0.12 27.48
N ALA A 274 -0.26 0.15 28.79
CA ALA A 274 -0.49 -1.07 29.58
C ALA A 274 -1.80 -1.76 29.16
N GLU A 275 -2.87 -1.00 28.95
CA GLU A 275 -4.14 -1.54 28.43
C GLU A 275 -3.97 -2.09 27.01
N ARG A 276 -3.24 -1.36 26.16
CA ARG A 276 -2.92 -1.78 24.79
C ARG A 276 -2.09 -3.06 24.75
N LEU A 277 -1.09 -3.19 25.61
CA LEU A 277 -0.29 -4.41 25.73
C LEU A 277 -1.17 -5.61 26.05
N LYS A 278 -2.12 -5.47 26.98
CA LYS A 278 -3.05 -6.56 27.33
C LYS A 278 -3.93 -6.97 26.15
N ALA A 279 -4.53 -5.99 25.46
CA ALA A 279 -5.36 -6.27 24.29
C ALA A 279 -4.55 -6.93 23.16
N ALA A 280 -3.32 -6.46 22.93
CA ALA A 280 -2.42 -7.04 21.93
C ALA A 280 -1.98 -8.46 22.28
N LEU A 281 -1.75 -8.77 23.56
CA LEU A 281 -1.44 -10.13 24.02
C LEU A 281 -2.62 -11.08 23.77
N GLU A 282 -3.84 -10.65 24.06
CA GLU A 282 -5.04 -11.45 23.83
C GLU A 282 -5.27 -11.72 22.32
N ASP A 283 -5.21 -10.69 21.48
CA ASP A 283 -5.33 -10.83 20.01
C ASP A 283 -4.22 -11.73 19.45
N ALA A 284 -2.99 -11.58 19.94
CA ALA A 284 -1.87 -12.41 19.53
C ALA A 284 -2.06 -13.90 19.87
N GLN A 285 -2.59 -14.21 21.05
CA GLN A 285 -2.90 -15.59 21.45
C GLN A 285 -3.98 -16.20 20.56
N GLN A 286 -5.04 -15.44 20.25
CA GLN A 286 -6.12 -15.91 19.37
C GLN A 286 -5.61 -16.16 17.95
N ARG A 287 -4.83 -15.22 17.39
CA ARG A 287 -4.25 -15.36 16.05
C ARG A 287 -3.29 -16.54 15.94
N LEU A 288 -2.38 -16.70 16.91
CA LEU A 288 -1.44 -17.82 16.90
C LEU A 288 -2.14 -19.16 17.10
N ALA A 289 -3.24 -19.22 17.85
CA ALA A 289 -4.07 -20.42 17.94
C ALA A 289 -4.71 -20.79 16.59
N ALA A 290 -5.17 -19.80 15.82
CA ALA A 290 -5.70 -20.02 14.48
C ALA A 290 -4.60 -20.53 13.51
N GLU A 291 -3.40 -19.94 13.54
CA GLU A 291 -2.26 -20.39 12.72
C GLU A 291 -1.87 -21.85 12.98
N VAL A 292 -1.91 -22.29 14.25
CA VAL A 292 -1.69 -23.69 14.62
C VAL A 292 -2.77 -24.60 14.04
N ALA A 293 -4.03 -24.20 14.13
CA ALA A 293 -5.16 -24.99 13.64
C ALA A 293 -5.13 -25.12 12.10
N ASP A 294 -4.84 -24.01 11.42
CA ASP A 294 -5.01 -23.85 9.97
C ASP A 294 -3.71 -24.03 9.17
N GLY A 295 -2.59 -24.37 9.82
CA GLY A 295 -1.30 -24.53 9.16
C GLY A 295 -1.33 -25.50 7.97
N ALA A 296 -0.73 -25.10 6.84
CA ALA A 296 -0.83 -25.80 5.57
C ALA A 296 -0.22 -27.22 5.58
N HIS A 297 0.79 -27.46 6.43
CA HIS A 297 1.45 -28.75 6.63
C HIS A 297 2.05 -28.85 8.04
N ASP A 298 2.46 -30.05 8.45
CA ASP A 298 2.91 -30.33 9.84
C ASP A 298 4.09 -29.47 10.28
N GLY A 299 5.05 -29.20 9.38
CA GLY A 299 6.17 -28.28 9.65
C GLY A 299 5.73 -26.84 9.98
N ALA A 300 4.74 -26.30 9.26
CA ALA A 300 4.20 -24.96 9.52
C ALA A 300 3.46 -24.91 10.86
N LYS A 301 2.68 -25.96 11.17
CA LYS A 301 2.00 -26.10 12.46
C LYS A 301 2.98 -26.17 13.63
N ALA A 302 4.10 -26.89 13.49
CA ALA A 302 5.13 -26.98 14.52
C ALA A 302 5.81 -25.63 14.80
N ILE A 303 6.10 -24.85 13.76
CA ILE A 303 6.66 -23.51 13.88
C ILE A 303 5.67 -22.55 14.56
N ALA A 304 4.40 -22.55 14.14
CA ALA A 304 3.35 -21.73 14.76
C ALA A 304 3.11 -22.12 16.23
N GLN A 305 3.17 -23.42 16.55
CA GLN A 305 3.00 -23.92 17.92
C GLN A 305 4.15 -23.46 18.82
N GLN A 306 5.40 -23.53 18.34
CA GLN A 306 6.55 -23.03 19.10
C GLN A 306 6.43 -21.52 19.39
N ALA A 307 5.99 -20.74 18.41
CA ALA A 307 5.74 -19.31 18.58
C ALA A 307 4.62 -19.04 19.61
N LYS A 308 3.53 -19.82 19.54
CA LYS A 308 2.41 -19.74 20.49
C LYS A 308 2.86 -20.07 21.93
N ASP A 309 3.56 -21.18 22.12
CA ASP A 309 4.02 -21.63 23.44
C ASP A 309 4.97 -20.61 24.09
N ALA A 310 5.87 -20.02 23.29
CA ALA A 310 6.79 -18.99 23.76
C ALA A 310 6.07 -17.71 24.21
N LEU A 311 5.02 -17.30 23.50
CA LEU A 311 4.21 -16.14 23.87
C LEU A 311 3.35 -16.41 25.11
N ASP A 312 2.66 -17.56 25.13
CA ASP A 312 1.80 -17.98 26.25
C ASP A 312 2.56 -18.06 27.56
N ALA A 313 3.83 -18.47 27.52
CA ALA A 313 4.70 -18.51 28.69
C ALA A 313 4.91 -17.14 29.35
N GLN A 314 4.78 -16.03 28.59
CA GLN A 314 4.94 -14.68 29.11
C GLN A 314 3.61 -14.01 29.47
N THR A 315 2.51 -14.39 28.79
CA THR A 315 1.23 -13.66 28.87
C THR A 315 0.71 -13.53 30.30
N ALA A 316 0.69 -14.60 31.09
CA ALA A 316 0.07 -14.57 32.41
C ALA A 316 0.74 -13.58 33.38
N ALA A 317 2.08 -13.53 33.40
CA ALA A 317 2.83 -12.60 34.25
C ALA A 317 2.65 -11.15 33.78
N LEU A 318 2.79 -10.92 32.47
CA LEU A 318 2.61 -9.60 31.86
C LEU A 318 1.21 -9.02 32.10
N THR A 319 0.15 -9.80 31.88
CA THR A 319 -1.22 -9.35 32.12
C THR A 319 -1.42 -8.99 33.58
N SER A 320 -0.92 -9.81 34.52
CA SER A 320 -1.01 -9.54 35.96
C SER A 320 -0.25 -8.28 36.38
N HIS A 321 0.98 -8.08 35.89
CA HIS A 321 1.77 -6.90 36.23
C HIS A 321 1.25 -5.63 35.54
N ALA A 322 0.71 -5.74 34.33
CA ALA A 322 0.01 -4.64 33.67
C ALA A 322 -1.25 -4.24 34.46
N ASP A 323 -2.04 -5.19 34.95
CA ASP A 323 -3.20 -4.91 35.81
C ASP A 323 -2.81 -4.24 37.13
N ALA A 324 -1.73 -4.70 37.75
CA ALA A 324 -1.19 -4.07 38.96
C ALA A 324 -0.76 -2.62 38.70
N LEU A 325 -0.11 -2.35 37.56
CA LEU A 325 0.29 -1.01 37.16
C LEU A 325 -0.92 -0.11 36.89
N ILE A 326 -1.90 -0.60 36.12
CA ILE A 326 -3.15 0.10 35.83
C ILE A 326 -3.86 0.47 37.14
N ALA A 327 -4.00 -0.48 38.07
CA ALA A 327 -4.63 -0.24 39.36
C ALA A 327 -3.85 0.78 40.21
N ALA A 328 -2.52 0.70 40.23
CA ALA A 328 -1.68 1.63 40.97
C ALA A 328 -1.76 3.06 40.39
N VAL A 329 -1.74 3.21 39.06
CA VAL A 329 -1.89 4.49 38.37
C VAL A 329 -3.27 5.10 38.57
N ARG A 330 -4.34 4.30 38.62
CA ARG A 330 -5.70 4.82 38.92
C ARG A 330 -5.83 5.33 40.36
N ASN A 331 -4.98 4.86 41.28
CA ASN A 331 -4.95 5.25 42.69
C ASN A 331 -3.82 6.25 43.04
N LEU A 332 -3.28 6.96 42.03
CA LEU A 332 -2.09 7.81 42.14
C LEU A 332 -2.14 8.96 43.16
N PRO A 333 -3.29 9.48 43.65
CA PRO A 333 -3.29 10.45 44.75
C PRO A 333 -2.89 9.83 46.10
N ASP A 334 -3.14 8.54 46.30
CA ASP A 334 -3.09 7.89 47.62
C ASP A 334 -1.86 6.99 47.81
N GLN A 335 -1.32 6.38 46.75
CA GLN A 335 -0.24 5.38 46.84
C GLN A 335 0.81 5.50 45.71
N PRO A 336 1.64 6.55 45.68
CA PRO A 336 2.64 6.75 44.63
C PRO A 336 3.73 5.66 44.59
N GLU A 337 4.10 5.08 45.74
CA GLU A 337 5.12 4.01 45.81
C GLU A 337 4.66 2.71 45.13
N ALA A 338 3.34 2.46 45.09
CA ALA A 338 2.76 1.30 44.42
C ALA A 338 2.98 1.36 42.90
N VAL A 339 3.03 2.55 42.31
CA VAL A 339 3.29 2.72 40.87
C VAL A 339 4.73 2.37 40.52
N SER A 340 5.70 2.82 41.31
CA SER A 340 7.10 2.46 41.08
C SER A 340 7.34 0.96 41.24
N ALA A 341 6.74 0.32 42.26
CA ALA A 341 6.83 -1.13 42.44
C ALA A 341 6.21 -1.91 41.26
N ALA A 342 5.02 -1.50 40.80
CA ALA A 342 4.36 -2.13 39.66
C ALA A 342 5.12 -1.88 38.34
N ALA A 343 5.71 -0.71 38.16
CA ALA A 343 6.53 -0.39 36.99
C ALA A 343 7.78 -1.26 36.92
N VAL A 344 8.48 -1.47 38.03
CA VAL A 344 9.65 -2.38 38.10
C VAL A 344 9.27 -3.82 37.79
N ALA A 345 8.15 -4.30 38.35
CA ALA A 345 7.66 -5.66 38.08
C ALA A 345 7.32 -5.86 36.60
N LEU A 346 6.59 -4.91 35.98
CA LEU A 346 6.27 -4.99 34.56
C LEU A 346 7.52 -4.91 33.69
N ALA A 347 8.46 -4.01 33.99
CA ALA A 347 9.71 -3.86 33.23
C ALA A 347 10.53 -5.15 33.14
N GLY A 348 10.52 -5.97 34.21
CA GLY A 348 11.22 -7.25 34.25
C GLY A 348 10.73 -8.28 33.23
N ASP A 349 9.46 -8.18 32.82
CA ASP A 349 8.83 -9.13 31.90
C ASP A 349 8.87 -8.68 30.42
N LEU A 350 9.23 -7.41 30.16
CA LEU A 350 9.23 -6.84 28.82
C LEU A 350 10.32 -7.41 27.90
N ASP A 351 11.53 -7.64 28.41
CA ASP A 351 12.64 -8.20 27.63
C ASP A 351 12.43 -9.69 27.24
N PRO A 352 11.92 -10.56 28.13
CA PRO A 352 11.45 -11.90 27.75
C PRO A 352 10.42 -11.87 26.62
N LEU A 353 9.47 -10.94 26.63
CA LEU A 353 8.48 -10.79 25.56
C LEU A 353 9.13 -10.38 24.23
N LEU A 354 10.07 -9.42 24.23
CA LEU A 354 10.81 -9.02 23.03
C LEU A 354 11.56 -10.21 22.40
N THR A 355 12.07 -11.10 23.24
CA THR A 355 12.72 -12.33 22.78
C THR A 355 11.71 -13.30 22.16
N ALA A 356 10.55 -13.50 22.80
CA ALA A 356 9.50 -14.39 22.29
C ALA A 356 8.93 -13.94 20.94
N ILE A 357 8.66 -12.64 20.75
CA ILE A 357 8.12 -12.10 19.48
C ILE A 357 9.15 -12.09 18.33
N GLY A 358 10.42 -12.27 18.66
CA GLY A 358 11.51 -12.40 17.68
C GLY A 358 11.67 -13.80 17.10
N LEU A 359 10.93 -14.80 17.61
CA LEU A 359 11.01 -16.17 17.13
C LEU A 359 10.43 -16.32 15.70
N PRO A 360 10.97 -17.24 14.89
CA PRO A 360 10.35 -17.65 13.63
C PRO A 360 8.93 -18.17 13.89
N GLY A 361 7.98 -17.84 13.03
CA GLY A 361 6.58 -18.25 13.17
C GLY A 361 5.65 -17.23 13.85
N VAL A 362 6.20 -16.20 14.49
CA VAL A 362 5.38 -15.07 14.97
C VAL A 362 5.04 -14.15 13.78
N PRO A 363 3.75 -13.94 13.45
CA PRO A 363 3.33 -13.03 12.37
C PRO A 363 3.91 -11.63 12.52
N ALA A 364 4.24 -10.98 11.39
CA ALA A 364 4.78 -9.61 11.41
C ALA A 364 3.81 -8.61 12.08
N ALA A 365 2.51 -8.79 11.87
CA ALA A 365 1.46 -8.00 12.52
C ALA A 365 1.46 -8.17 14.05
N VAL A 366 1.55 -9.41 14.53
CA VAL A 366 1.61 -9.73 15.98
C VAL A 366 2.88 -9.15 16.60
N ARG A 367 4.03 -9.32 15.95
CA ARG A 367 5.31 -8.75 16.40
C ARG A 367 5.23 -7.22 16.48
N SER A 368 4.65 -6.58 15.48
CA SER A 368 4.46 -5.12 15.44
C SER A 368 3.53 -4.66 16.57
N ALA A 369 2.35 -5.28 16.69
CA ALA A 369 1.35 -4.94 17.70
C ALA A 369 1.87 -5.06 19.14
N LEU A 370 2.74 -6.04 19.42
CA LEU A 370 3.35 -6.25 20.74
C LEU A 370 4.61 -5.41 20.97
N SER A 371 5.53 -5.32 20.00
CA SER A 371 6.81 -4.61 20.17
C SER A 371 6.63 -3.11 20.49
N LYS A 372 5.57 -2.50 19.96
CA LYS A 372 5.26 -1.07 20.11
C LYS A 372 4.94 -0.68 21.57
N PRO A 373 3.89 -1.23 22.21
CA PRO A 373 3.60 -0.93 23.61
C PRO A 373 4.76 -1.34 24.50
N VAL A 374 5.44 -2.46 24.21
CA VAL A 374 6.60 -2.92 24.99
C VAL A 374 7.74 -1.92 25.01
N GLN A 375 8.13 -1.35 23.86
CA GLN A 375 9.22 -0.36 23.82
C GLN A 375 8.88 0.93 24.56
N THR A 376 7.62 1.38 24.44
CA THR A 376 7.17 2.59 25.14
C THR A 376 7.06 2.34 26.63
N LEU A 377 6.46 1.22 27.04
CA LEU A 377 6.39 0.80 28.44
C LEU A 377 7.77 0.68 29.04
N LYS A 378 8.75 0.06 28.36
CA LYS A 378 10.13 -0.06 28.86
C LYS A 378 10.71 1.30 29.25
N THR A 379 10.56 2.30 28.37
CA THR A 379 11.05 3.67 28.62
C THR A 379 10.32 4.33 29.80
N LEU A 380 8.99 4.20 29.86
CA LEU A 380 8.17 4.83 30.89
C LEU A 380 8.30 4.14 32.26
N THR A 381 8.39 2.82 32.30
CA THR A 381 8.58 2.04 33.52
C THR A 381 9.98 2.20 34.09
N GLU A 382 11.01 2.32 33.23
CA GLU A 382 12.36 2.70 33.67
C GLU A 382 12.35 4.07 34.34
N LEU A 383 11.64 5.05 33.76
CA LEU A 383 11.52 6.38 34.36
C LEU A 383 10.66 6.37 35.63
N ALA A 384 9.61 5.54 35.72
CA ALA A 384 8.77 5.42 36.90
C ALA A 384 9.37 4.53 38.00
N SER A 385 10.56 3.97 37.80
CA SER A 385 11.16 2.95 38.69
C SER A 385 11.45 3.44 40.11
N ASP A 386 11.54 4.75 40.33
CA ASP A 386 11.68 5.36 41.65
C ASP A 386 10.79 6.60 41.81
N ALA A 387 10.68 7.09 43.05
CA ALA A 387 9.83 8.24 43.40
C ALA A 387 10.29 9.54 42.70
N ALA A 388 11.59 9.70 42.41
CA ALA A 388 12.12 10.90 41.77
C ALA A 388 11.79 10.93 40.27
N GLY A 389 11.87 9.78 39.61
CA GLY A 389 11.51 9.58 38.22
C GLY A 389 9.99 9.65 38.01
N LEU A 390 9.18 9.06 38.91
CA LEU A 390 7.73 9.24 38.92
C LEU A 390 7.34 10.72 39.08
N ALA A 391 8.03 11.47 39.95
CA ALA A 391 7.79 12.90 40.10
C ALA A 391 8.12 13.70 38.82
N ARG A 392 9.17 13.32 38.08
CA ARG A 392 9.49 13.94 36.76
C ARG A 392 8.45 13.60 35.71
N LEU A 393 7.92 12.38 35.74
CA LEU A 393 6.88 11.88 34.86
C LEU A 393 5.56 12.64 35.10
N LEU A 394 5.20 12.89 36.36
CA LEU A 394 4.08 13.73 36.79
C LEU A 394 4.24 15.22 36.44
N GLN A 395 5.47 15.73 36.40
CA GLN A 395 5.78 17.11 36.00
C GLN A 395 5.80 17.32 34.48
N GLY A 396 5.44 16.30 33.69
CA GLY A 396 5.36 16.38 32.22
C GLY A 396 6.71 16.45 31.50
N LEU A 397 7.83 16.36 32.23
CA LEU A 397 9.19 16.47 31.69
C LEU A 397 9.61 15.25 30.84
N ALA A 398 8.83 14.17 30.87
CA ALA A 398 9.04 12.97 30.05
C ALA A 398 8.41 13.06 28.64
N GLY A 399 7.51 14.02 28.39
CA GLY A 399 6.62 14.08 27.23
C GLY A 399 7.23 14.59 25.92
N GLY A 400 8.55 14.46 25.71
CA GLY A 400 9.22 14.92 24.49
C GLY A 400 8.98 14.06 23.24
N GLN A 401 8.33 12.90 23.41
CA GLN A 401 8.01 11.96 22.33
C GLN A 401 6.51 11.83 22.14
N VAL A 402 6.10 12.07 20.90
CA VAL A 402 4.72 12.17 20.46
C VAL A 402 4.45 11.05 19.47
N THR A 403 3.36 10.30 19.68
CA THR A 403 2.94 9.21 18.79
C THR A 403 1.59 9.56 18.17
N ALA A 404 1.47 9.46 16.85
CA ALA A 404 0.19 9.42 16.16
C ALA A 404 -0.03 8.03 15.58
N GLN A 405 -1.27 7.55 15.66
CA GLN A 405 -1.66 6.30 15.04
C GLN A 405 -2.91 6.51 14.16
N LEU A 406 -2.83 5.92 12.97
CA LEU A 406 -3.96 5.69 12.10
C LEU A 406 -4.15 4.18 12.01
N SER A 407 -5.33 3.69 12.36
CA SER A 407 -5.74 2.30 12.14
C SER A 407 -6.98 2.29 11.26
N TRP A 408 -6.95 1.49 10.20
CA TRP A 408 -8.01 1.45 9.21
C TRP A 408 -8.31 0.03 8.74
N ARG A 409 -9.60 -0.32 8.74
CA ARG A 409 -10.11 -1.62 8.31
C ARG A 409 -11.33 -1.41 7.39
N PRO A 410 -11.12 -1.01 6.13
CA PRO A 410 -12.24 -0.68 5.25
C PRO A 410 -13.01 -1.93 4.82
N LYS A 411 -14.27 -1.73 4.41
CA LYS A 411 -14.95 -2.74 3.61
C LYS A 411 -14.26 -2.93 2.26
N ILE A 412 -14.12 -4.19 1.86
CA ILE A 412 -13.51 -4.59 0.59
C ILE A 412 -14.50 -5.43 -0.20
N LYS A 413 -14.82 -4.98 -1.41
CA LYS A 413 -15.69 -5.75 -2.31
C LYS A 413 -14.90 -6.75 -3.16
N PRO A 414 -15.55 -7.83 -3.64
CA PRO A 414 -14.98 -8.69 -4.67
C PRO A 414 -14.65 -7.90 -5.95
N TRP A 415 -13.63 -8.34 -6.67
CA TRP A 415 -13.20 -7.71 -7.92
C TRP A 415 -13.06 -8.71 -9.06
N GLY A 416 -13.41 -8.28 -10.27
CA GLY A 416 -13.22 -9.06 -11.47
C GLY A 416 -13.44 -8.27 -12.76
N LEU A 417 -13.35 -8.99 -13.88
CA LEU A 417 -13.51 -8.44 -15.22
C LEU A 417 -14.87 -8.86 -15.81
N SER A 418 -15.27 -8.20 -16.89
CA SER A 418 -16.47 -8.61 -17.65
C SER A 418 -16.37 -10.08 -18.06
N GLY A 419 -17.34 -10.91 -17.65
CA GLY A 419 -17.34 -12.36 -17.86
C GLY A 419 -16.62 -13.19 -16.79
N VAL A 420 -15.79 -12.57 -15.94
CA VAL A 420 -15.08 -13.21 -14.82
C VAL A 420 -15.14 -12.31 -13.57
N PRO A 421 -16.31 -12.15 -12.92
CA PRO A 421 -16.54 -11.13 -11.88
C PRO A 421 -15.83 -11.36 -10.53
N ASN A 422 -15.33 -12.57 -10.25
CA ASN A 422 -14.79 -12.94 -8.93
C ASN A 422 -13.31 -13.36 -9.00
N ILE A 423 -12.46 -12.60 -9.72
CA ILE A 423 -11.02 -12.90 -9.81
C ILE A 423 -10.36 -12.74 -8.44
N PHE A 424 -10.71 -11.69 -7.70
CA PHE A 424 -10.35 -11.51 -6.30
C PHE A 424 -11.61 -11.62 -5.46
N PHE A 425 -11.60 -12.52 -4.48
CA PHE A 425 -12.75 -12.78 -3.63
C PHE A 425 -12.35 -12.78 -2.14
N PRO A 426 -12.72 -11.74 -1.37
CA PRO A 426 -12.50 -11.71 0.07
C PRO A 426 -13.53 -12.58 0.80
N HIS A 427 -13.11 -13.28 1.86
CA HIS A 427 -14.03 -14.07 2.71
C HIS A 427 -14.56 -13.29 3.91
N SER A 428 -14.00 -12.10 4.17
CA SER A 428 -14.42 -11.16 5.21
C SER A 428 -14.82 -9.84 4.56
N ASP A 429 -15.75 -9.11 5.17
CA ASP A 429 -16.08 -7.75 4.75
C ASP A 429 -14.89 -6.80 4.97
N HIS A 430 -14.06 -7.04 5.99
CA HIS A 430 -12.92 -6.20 6.38
C HIS A 430 -11.59 -6.99 6.34
N PRO A 431 -11.16 -7.50 5.17
CA PRO A 431 -9.96 -8.32 5.05
C PRO A 431 -8.68 -7.49 5.05
N LEU A 432 -8.76 -6.18 4.79
CA LEU A 432 -7.60 -5.28 4.77
C LEU A 432 -7.43 -4.60 6.12
N HIS A 433 -6.23 -4.67 6.67
CA HIS A 433 -5.79 -3.92 7.84
C HIS A 433 -4.65 -2.99 7.43
N LEU A 434 -4.79 -1.70 7.72
CA LEU A 434 -3.76 -0.70 7.53
C LEU A 434 -3.50 0.02 8.85
N ASP A 435 -2.30 -0.11 9.38
CA ASP A 435 -1.84 0.60 10.56
C ASP A 435 -0.64 1.47 10.21
N VAL A 436 -0.77 2.78 10.40
CA VAL A 436 0.30 3.75 10.25
C VAL A 436 0.58 4.37 11.61
N GLU A 437 1.83 4.32 12.03
CA GLU A 437 2.28 4.99 13.25
C GLU A 437 3.37 6.00 12.90
N VAL A 438 3.25 7.20 13.46
CA VAL A 438 4.24 8.27 13.34
C VAL A 438 4.74 8.62 14.74
N ARG A 439 6.04 8.46 14.96
CA ARG A 439 6.74 8.84 16.19
C ARG A 439 7.59 10.08 15.93
N ALA A 440 7.27 11.16 16.62
CA ALA A 440 7.90 12.47 16.50
C ALA A 440 8.55 12.86 17.83
N SER A 441 9.71 13.50 17.79
CA SER A 441 10.32 14.09 18.99
C SER A 441 11.04 15.40 18.65
N ALA A 442 11.23 16.26 19.65
CA ALA A 442 11.98 17.50 19.47
C ALA A 442 13.48 17.26 19.20
N SER A 443 13.99 16.08 19.57
CA SER A 443 15.42 15.74 19.57
C SER A 443 15.84 14.72 18.50
N ALA A 444 14.89 14.12 17.77
CA ALA A 444 15.16 13.13 16.73
C ALA A 444 14.22 13.29 15.52
N PRO A 445 14.68 12.95 14.30
CA PRO A 445 13.83 12.94 13.11
C PRO A 445 12.56 12.11 13.30
N PRO A 446 11.42 12.51 12.71
CA PRO A 446 10.20 11.72 12.77
C PRO A 446 10.42 10.34 12.15
N ALA A 447 9.97 9.30 12.84
CA ALA A 447 9.99 7.92 12.40
C ALA A 447 8.57 7.45 12.08
N VAL A 448 8.39 6.81 10.94
CA VAL A 448 7.11 6.24 10.49
C VAL A 448 7.24 4.72 10.45
N ASP A 449 6.20 3.99 10.87
CA ASP A 449 6.07 2.54 10.72
C ASP A 449 4.70 2.26 10.10
N ILE A 450 4.71 1.60 8.93
CA ILE A 450 3.53 1.26 8.13
C ILE A 450 3.42 -0.26 8.13
N LEU A 451 2.28 -0.76 8.58
CA LEU A 451 1.87 -2.15 8.49
C LEU A 451 0.62 -2.21 7.61
N ALA A 452 0.65 -3.04 6.59
CA ALA A 452 -0.52 -3.33 5.77
C ALA A 452 -0.67 -4.84 5.60
N GLU A 453 -1.85 -5.37 5.89
CA GLU A 453 -2.15 -6.79 5.86
C GLU A 453 -3.46 -7.01 5.11
N ILE A 454 -3.51 -8.02 4.25
CA ILE A 454 -4.75 -8.52 3.68
C ILE A 454 -4.90 -10.00 4.02
N VAL A 455 -6.03 -10.36 4.63
CA VAL A 455 -6.29 -11.70 5.17
C VAL A 455 -7.45 -12.41 4.46
N ASP A 456 -7.39 -13.73 4.46
CA ASP A 456 -8.45 -14.65 4.00
C ASP A 456 -9.15 -14.23 2.70
N PHE A 457 -8.46 -14.42 1.58
CA PHE A 457 -9.02 -14.16 0.26
C PHE A 457 -8.55 -15.20 -0.76
N ASP A 458 -9.31 -15.30 -1.85
CA ASP A 458 -8.98 -16.16 -2.97
C ASP A 458 -8.66 -15.37 -4.22
N LEU A 459 -7.70 -15.88 -5.00
CA LEU A 459 -7.52 -15.51 -6.39
C LEU A 459 -8.04 -16.64 -7.29
N ASN A 460 -9.14 -16.37 -8.00
CA ASN A 460 -9.72 -17.30 -8.97
C ASN A 460 -9.14 -17.00 -10.35
N LEU A 461 -8.21 -17.83 -10.77
CA LEU A 461 -7.44 -17.61 -11.97
C LEU A 461 -8.06 -18.44 -13.10
N ILE A 462 -8.80 -17.74 -13.96
CA ILE A 462 -9.47 -18.21 -15.18
C ILE A 462 -10.85 -18.85 -14.92
N GLY A 463 -11.90 -18.20 -15.43
CA GLY A 463 -13.29 -18.69 -15.48
C GLY A 463 -14.12 -18.47 -14.21
N THR A 464 -15.44 -18.71 -14.29
CA THR A 464 -16.34 -18.78 -13.11
C THR A 464 -17.17 -20.06 -13.15
N GLY A 465 -17.61 -20.53 -11.97
CA GLY A 465 -18.42 -21.76 -11.86
C GLY A 465 -17.71 -22.98 -12.44
N SER A 466 -18.38 -23.71 -13.34
CA SER A 466 -17.84 -24.91 -14.01
C SER A 466 -16.70 -24.63 -14.99
N GLY A 467 -16.44 -23.36 -15.33
CA GLY A 467 -15.31 -22.94 -16.17
C GLY A 467 -14.08 -22.50 -15.38
N GLY A 468 -14.16 -22.46 -14.04
CA GLY A 468 -13.01 -22.19 -13.18
C GLY A 468 -11.93 -23.25 -13.36
N LEU A 469 -10.65 -22.86 -13.49
CA LEU A 469 -9.55 -23.81 -13.64
C LEU A 469 -8.71 -23.93 -12.36
N MET A 470 -8.29 -22.80 -11.81
CA MET A 470 -7.39 -22.78 -10.65
C MET A 470 -7.80 -21.70 -9.67
N LYS A 471 -7.68 -22.04 -8.39
CA LYS A 471 -7.95 -21.15 -7.27
C LYS A 471 -6.74 -21.14 -6.35
N LEU A 472 -6.23 -19.95 -6.04
CA LEU A 472 -5.17 -19.77 -5.06
C LEU A 472 -5.78 -19.21 -3.78
N MET A 473 -5.55 -19.87 -2.66
CA MET A 473 -6.09 -19.50 -1.36
C MET A 473 -5.00 -18.79 -0.57
N PHE A 474 -5.23 -17.56 -0.16
CA PHE A 474 -4.31 -16.79 0.68
C PHE A 474 -4.92 -16.61 2.06
N ARG A 475 -4.16 -16.99 3.09
CA ARG A 475 -4.54 -16.76 4.48
C ARG A 475 -4.09 -15.37 4.92
N ARG A 476 -2.86 -14.99 4.55
CA ARG A 476 -2.30 -13.68 4.87
C ARG A 476 -1.30 -13.24 3.81
N ILE A 477 -1.34 -11.96 3.46
CA ILE A 477 -0.21 -11.24 2.90
C ILE A 477 -0.02 -9.98 3.73
N GLY A 478 1.14 -9.85 4.37
CA GLY A 478 1.53 -8.73 5.21
C GLY A 478 2.76 -8.02 4.66
N PHE A 479 2.73 -6.69 4.70
CA PHE A 479 3.83 -5.81 4.37
C PHE A 479 4.12 -4.92 5.57
N ARG A 480 5.40 -4.80 5.94
CA ARG A 480 5.85 -3.84 6.93
C ARG A 480 6.99 -3.02 6.37
N ALA A 481 6.88 -1.70 6.51
CA ALA A 481 7.93 -0.78 6.13
C ALA A 481 7.99 0.38 7.12
N GLY A 482 9.19 0.76 7.54
CA GLY A 482 9.38 1.89 8.43
C GLY A 482 10.62 2.70 8.12
N SER A 483 10.79 3.83 8.82
CA SER A 483 11.97 4.69 8.71
C SER A 483 13.26 4.00 9.16
N ALA A 484 13.16 2.90 9.92
CA ALA A 484 14.26 2.06 10.35
C ALA A 484 14.01 0.61 9.92
N GLY A 485 15.00 -0.02 9.28
CA GLY A 485 14.95 -1.41 8.83
C GLY A 485 14.71 -1.59 7.32
N LYS A 486 14.85 -2.84 6.85
CA LYS A 486 14.42 -3.25 5.50
C LYS A 486 12.93 -3.57 5.55
N ALA A 487 12.22 -3.41 4.43
CA ALA A 487 10.84 -3.87 4.35
C ALA A 487 10.76 -5.38 4.56
N GLU A 488 9.74 -5.79 5.30
CA GLU A 488 9.41 -7.19 5.57
C GLU A 488 8.14 -7.55 4.79
N VAL A 489 8.16 -8.72 4.16
CA VAL A 489 7.01 -9.32 3.48
C VAL A 489 6.74 -10.67 4.14
N ASP A 490 5.52 -10.87 4.60
CA ASP A 490 5.08 -12.08 5.30
C ASP A 490 3.86 -12.66 4.57
N VAL A 491 3.98 -13.88 4.06
CA VAL A 491 2.96 -14.49 3.19
C VAL A 491 2.63 -15.87 3.75
N VAL A 492 1.36 -16.07 4.09
CA VAL A 492 0.81 -17.37 4.47
C VAL A 492 -0.10 -17.85 3.35
N PHE A 493 0.43 -18.79 2.58
CA PHE A 493 -0.27 -19.39 1.46
C PHE A 493 -1.13 -20.57 1.95
N GLY A 494 -2.43 -20.52 1.68
CA GLY A 494 -3.42 -21.52 2.08
C GLY A 494 -3.50 -22.73 1.13
N GLY A 495 -2.93 -22.62 -0.07
CA GLY A 495 -2.83 -23.72 -1.03
C GLY A 495 -3.47 -23.42 -2.38
N ILE A 496 -3.44 -24.44 -3.24
CA ILE A 496 -4.04 -24.42 -4.58
C ILE A 496 -5.24 -25.36 -4.60
N GLY A 497 -6.34 -24.93 -5.23
CA GLY A 497 -7.47 -25.77 -5.58
C GLY A 497 -7.66 -25.86 -7.09
N PHE A 498 -7.93 -27.06 -7.61
CA PHE A 498 -8.24 -27.27 -9.02
C PHE A 498 -9.75 -27.31 -9.21
N LEU A 499 -10.25 -26.45 -10.09
CA LEU A 499 -11.67 -26.26 -10.32
C LEU A 499 -12.10 -26.87 -11.66
N GLY A 500 -13.41 -27.02 -11.84
CA GLY A 500 -14.02 -27.40 -13.11
C GLY A 500 -13.41 -28.67 -13.72
N PRO A 501 -12.95 -28.64 -14.99
CA PRO A 501 -12.33 -29.79 -15.65
C PRO A 501 -11.04 -30.29 -14.99
N LEU A 502 -10.37 -29.50 -14.15
CA LEU A 502 -9.13 -29.89 -13.47
C LEU A 502 -9.38 -30.52 -12.09
N SER A 503 -10.63 -30.58 -11.62
CA SER A 503 -10.97 -31.15 -10.31
C SER A 503 -10.57 -32.62 -10.12
N PHE A 504 -10.31 -33.36 -11.20
CA PHE A 504 -9.78 -34.74 -11.11
C PHE A 504 -8.34 -34.78 -10.55
N VAL A 505 -7.57 -33.70 -10.66
CA VAL A 505 -6.21 -33.59 -10.09
C VAL A 505 -6.28 -33.69 -8.57
N ASP A 506 -7.27 -33.02 -7.94
CA ASP A 506 -7.50 -33.12 -6.50
C ASP A 506 -7.90 -34.55 -6.08
N ARG A 507 -8.64 -35.29 -6.93
CA ARG A 507 -8.99 -36.69 -6.68
C ARG A 507 -7.81 -37.65 -6.84
N LEU A 508 -6.95 -37.43 -7.82
CA LEU A 508 -5.70 -38.18 -7.98
C LEU A 508 -4.78 -37.97 -6.78
N ARG A 509 -4.71 -36.74 -6.25
CA ARG A 509 -3.97 -36.41 -5.01
C ARG A 509 -4.50 -37.16 -3.78
N GLU A 510 -5.80 -37.39 -3.67
CA GLU A 510 -6.40 -38.16 -2.57
C GLU A 510 -6.15 -39.67 -2.66
N LEU A 511 -5.95 -40.20 -3.88
CA LEU A 511 -5.90 -41.64 -4.14
C LEU A 511 -4.49 -42.21 -4.25
N ILE A 512 -3.48 -41.38 -4.52
CA ILE A 512 -2.10 -41.83 -4.69
C ILE A 512 -1.24 -41.24 -3.56
N PRO A 513 -0.73 -42.07 -2.63
CA PRO A 513 0.13 -41.59 -1.55
C PRO A 513 1.37 -40.89 -2.13
N PHE A 514 1.82 -39.87 -1.40
CA PHE A 514 2.88 -38.92 -1.76
C PHE A 514 4.26 -39.54 -2.04
N ASP A 515 4.40 -40.87 -2.00
CA ASP A 515 5.62 -41.62 -2.29
C ASP A 515 5.70 -42.15 -3.74
N GLY A 516 4.60 -42.12 -4.49
CA GLY A 516 4.53 -42.66 -5.86
C GLY A 516 4.84 -41.67 -7.00
N PHE A 517 4.88 -40.37 -6.72
CA PHE A 517 5.22 -39.31 -7.69
C PHE A 517 6.34 -38.45 -7.11
N ALA A 518 7.52 -38.52 -7.72
CA ALA A 518 8.67 -37.70 -7.34
C ALA A 518 8.53 -36.26 -7.89
N ASP A 519 7.47 -35.56 -7.50
CA ASP A 519 7.47 -34.14 -7.10
C ASP A 519 6.01 -33.68 -6.86
N PRO A 520 5.62 -33.29 -5.63
CA PRO A 520 4.27 -32.79 -5.32
C PRO A 520 4.05 -31.38 -5.91
N PRO A 521 2.84 -30.80 -5.84
CA PRO A 521 2.66 -29.38 -6.11
C PRO A 521 3.68 -28.56 -5.32
N TYR A 522 4.45 -27.74 -6.02
CA TYR A 522 5.49 -26.89 -5.43
C TYR A 522 4.93 -25.50 -5.18
N VAL A 523 5.42 -24.86 -4.12
CA VAL A 523 5.15 -23.47 -3.80
C VAL A 523 6.47 -22.82 -3.43
N ASP A 524 6.85 -21.80 -4.19
CA ASP A 524 7.97 -20.92 -3.91
C ASP A 524 7.43 -19.54 -3.52
N VAL A 525 7.87 -19.05 -2.37
CA VAL A 525 7.43 -17.77 -1.79
C VAL A 525 8.65 -16.88 -1.67
N SER A 526 8.65 -15.76 -2.39
CA SER A 526 9.67 -14.73 -2.31
C SER A 526 9.04 -13.38 -1.92
N PRO A 527 9.85 -12.38 -1.53
CA PRO A 527 9.34 -11.02 -1.32
C PRO A 527 8.73 -10.37 -2.57
N GLU A 528 9.03 -10.91 -3.76
CA GLU A 528 8.55 -10.40 -5.04
C GLU A 528 7.21 -11.03 -5.45
N GLY A 529 6.92 -12.26 -4.99
CA GLY A 529 5.67 -12.94 -5.28
C GLY A 529 5.64 -14.42 -4.86
N VAL A 530 4.55 -15.09 -5.20
CA VAL A 530 4.35 -16.53 -5.03
C VAL A 530 4.35 -17.22 -6.39
N THR A 531 5.12 -18.29 -6.54
CA THR A 531 4.97 -19.23 -7.65
C THR A 531 4.47 -20.55 -7.10
N ALA A 532 3.31 -21.00 -7.58
CA ALA A 532 2.67 -22.21 -7.07
C ALA A 532 2.17 -23.06 -8.24
N GLY A 533 2.50 -24.34 -8.28
CA GLY A 533 2.17 -25.20 -9.42
C GLY A 533 2.33 -26.68 -9.13
N PHE A 534 2.24 -27.50 -10.16
CA PHE A 534 2.55 -28.92 -10.11
C PHE A 534 3.13 -29.39 -11.45
N ASP A 535 3.91 -30.47 -11.39
CA ASP A 535 4.43 -31.19 -12.54
C ASP A 535 4.11 -32.67 -12.39
N LEU A 536 3.41 -33.24 -13.36
CA LEU A 536 2.96 -34.62 -13.38
C LEU A 536 3.63 -35.36 -14.53
N THR A 537 4.48 -36.32 -14.21
CA THR A 537 4.99 -37.29 -15.19
C THR A 537 3.95 -38.40 -15.38
N LEU A 538 3.64 -38.71 -16.64
CA LEU A 538 2.69 -39.76 -16.99
C LEU A 538 3.45 -41.01 -17.46
N PRO A 539 2.97 -42.23 -17.13
CA PRO A 539 3.60 -43.46 -17.58
C PRO A 539 3.67 -43.55 -19.11
N ASN A 540 4.73 -44.17 -19.62
CA ASN A 540 4.84 -44.49 -21.04
C ASN A 540 3.73 -45.48 -21.45
N VAL A 541 3.14 -45.27 -22.63
CA VAL A 541 2.09 -46.12 -23.19
C VAL A 541 2.61 -46.74 -24.48
N SER A 542 2.79 -48.06 -24.49
CA SER A 542 3.20 -48.80 -25.68
C SER A 542 2.22 -49.92 -26.00
N VAL A 543 1.72 -49.95 -27.24
CA VAL A 543 0.77 -50.96 -27.74
C VAL A 543 1.21 -51.40 -29.14
N GLY A 544 1.82 -52.58 -29.26
CA GLY A 544 2.26 -53.12 -30.54
C GLY A 544 3.30 -52.25 -31.22
N VAL A 545 2.96 -51.68 -32.39
CA VAL A 545 3.84 -50.78 -33.18
C VAL A 545 3.76 -49.32 -32.75
N PHE A 546 2.93 -48.98 -31.75
CA PHE A 546 2.74 -47.63 -31.21
C PHE A 546 3.45 -47.50 -29.85
N SER A 547 4.26 -46.45 -29.67
CA SER A 547 4.84 -46.05 -28.38
C SER A 547 4.69 -44.55 -28.16
N LEU A 548 4.22 -44.16 -26.98
CA LEU A 548 4.16 -42.77 -26.51
C LEU A 548 4.91 -42.66 -25.18
N GLU A 549 5.97 -41.87 -25.16
CA GLU A 549 6.95 -41.81 -24.06
C GLU A 549 7.25 -40.37 -23.64
N ASN A 550 7.82 -40.22 -22.44
CA ASN A 550 8.28 -38.94 -21.90
C ASN A 550 7.18 -37.88 -21.80
N ILE A 551 5.99 -38.32 -21.40
CA ILE A 551 4.84 -37.45 -21.25
C ILE A 551 4.93 -36.77 -19.89
N SER A 552 4.88 -35.44 -19.89
CA SER A 552 4.72 -34.64 -18.68
C SER A 552 3.66 -33.55 -18.89
N LEU A 553 2.95 -33.22 -17.83
CA LEU A 553 1.92 -32.19 -17.80
C LEU A 553 2.12 -31.36 -16.54
N GLY A 554 2.10 -30.04 -16.66
CA GLY A 554 2.20 -29.18 -15.51
C GLY A 554 1.38 -27.91 -15.66
N ALA A 555 1.08 -27.29 -14.52
CA ALA A 555 0.46 -25.98 -14.48
C ALA A 555 1.03 -25.18 -13.30
N ASP A 556 1.24 -23.90 -13.50
CA ASP A 556 1.76 -22.98 -12.49
C ASP A 556 0.98 -21.68 -12.47
N ALA A 557 0.95 -21.01 -11.33
CA ALA A 557 0.52 -19.64 -11.19
C ALA A 557 1.65 -18.82 -10.58
N ARG A 558 1.95 -17.68 -11.20
CA ARG A 558 2.90 -16.67 -10.70
C ARG A 558 2.11 -15.45 -10.28
N VAL A 559 2.15 -15.18 -8.98
CA VAL A 559 1.46 -14.07 -8.32
C VAL A 559 2.51 -13.09 -7.80
N PRO A 560 2.93 -12.11 -8.61
CA PRO A 560 3.71 -11.00 -8.10
C PRO A 560 2.85 -10.21 -7.11
N PHE A 561 3.43 -9.65 -6.05
CA PHE A 561 2.65 -8.83 -5.11
C PHE A 561 2.38 -7.43 -5.63
N LEU A 562 3.35 -6.86 -6.35
CA LEU A 562 3.36 -5.48 -6.81
C LEU A 562 3.86 -5.39 -8.25
N GLY A 563 3.23 -4.52 -9.04
CA GLY A 563 3.72 -4.15 -10.38
C GLY A 563 3.40 -5.16 -11.47
N ASP A 564 4.10 -6.29 -11.48
CA ASP A 564 4.03 -7.29 -12.55
C ASP A 564 2.67 -7.96 -12.64
N ALA A 565 2.32 -8.46 -13.83
CA ALA A 565 1.03 -9.11 -14.04
C ALA A 565 1.03 -10.53 -13.47
N LEU A 566 -0.02 -10.86 -12.72
CA LEU A 566 -0.36 -12.25 -12.42
C LEU A 566 -0.49 -13.08 -13.70
N THR A 567 0.15 -14.26 -13.71
CA THR A 567 0.07 -15.21 -14.83
C THR A 567 -0.21 -16.63 -14.38
N VAL A 568 -0.92 -17.38 -15.22
CA VAL A 568 -1.11 -18.83 -15.09
C VAL A 568 -0.49 -19.50 -16.31
N GLY A 569 0.38 -20.46 -16.07
CA GLY A 569 0.99 -21.33 -17.05
C GLY A 569 0.32 -22.71 -17.09
N PHE A 570 0.26 -23.29 -18.27
CA PHE A 570 0.02 -24.70 -18.52
C PHE A 570 1.06 -25.18 -19.51
N HIS A 571 1.63 -26.36 -19.29
CA HIS A 571 2.52 -26.96 -20.25
C HIS A 571 2.30 -28.47 -20.39
N PHE A 572 2.51 -28.95 -21.60
CA PHE A 572 2.56 -30.35 -21.96
C PHE A 572 3.93 -30.62 -22.55
N CYS A 573 4.80 -31.22 -21.73
CA CYS A 573 6.23 -31.36 -21.96
C CYS A 573 6.96 -30.01 -22.09
N SER A 574 8.26 -30.01 -21.83
CA SER A 574 9.09 -28.83 -22.03
C SER A 574 9.80 -28.90 -23.38
N LYS A 575 10.28 -27.75 -23.87
CA LYS A 575 11.09 -27.69 -25.09
C LYS A 575 12.34 -28.56 -25.01
N ASP A 576 12.94 -28.63 -23.84
CA ASP A 576 14.17 -29.40 -23.59
C ASP A 576 13.89 -30.90 -23.38
N SER A 577 12.65 -31.26 -23.05
CA SER A 577 12.22 -32.65 -22.84
C SER A 577 10.84 -32.89 -23.49
N PRO A 578 10.75 -32.94 -24.84
CA PRO A 578 9.49 -33.15 -25.55
C PRO A 578 8.98 -34.60 -25.39
N PHE A 579 7.66 -34.80 -25.53
CA PHE A 579 7.11 -36.15 -25.63
C PHE A 579 7.63 -36.83 -26.89
N ARG A 580 7.69 -38.15 -26.90
CA ARG A 580 8.10 -38.95 -28.06
C ARG A 580 6.96 -39.85 -28.50
N LEU A 581 6.59 -39.75 -29.77
CA LEU A 581 5.57 -40.59 -30.39
C LEU A 581 6.23 -41.40 -31.51
N THR A 582 6.15 -42.72 -31.42
CA THR A 582 6.69 -43.63 -32.44
C THR A 582 5.60 -44.56 -32.94
N VAL A 583 5.43 -44.61 -34.25
CA VAL A 583 4.59 -45.57 -34.96
C VAL A 583 5.43 -46.28 -36.02
N MET A 584 5.71 -47.56 -35.80
CA MET A 584 6.63 -48.35 -36.62
C MET A 584 8.04 -47.72 -36.70
N CYS A 585 8.44 -47.18 -37.87
CA CYS A 585 9.73 -46.51 -38.10
C CYS A 585 9.62 -44.98 -38.17
N ILE A 586 8.41 -44.44 -37.98
CA ILE A 586 8.15 -43.00 -37.96
C ILE A 586 8.04 -42.59 -36.49
N GLY A 587 9.09 -41.97 -35.99
CA GLY A 587 9.13 -41.27 -34.72
C GLY A 587 8.66 -39.82 -34.85
N GLY A 588 8.69 -39.12 -33.75
CA GLY A 588 8.30 -37.73 -33.66
C GLY A 588 8.15 -37.32 -32.22
N GLY A 589 7.70 -36.09 -32.02
CA GLY A 589 7.53 -35.54 -30.70
C GLY A 589 7.09 -34.10 -30.71
N GLY A 590 6.94 -33.56 -29.52
CA GLY A 590 6.59 -32.16 -29.39
C GLY A 590 6.41 -31.72 -27.97
N TRP A 591 5.95 -30.49 -27.84
CA TRP A 591 5.69 -29.84 -26.57
C TRP A 591 4.79 -28.63 -26.81
N LEU A 592 4.13 -28.19 -25.74
CA LEU A 592 3.24 -27.04 -25.72
C LEU A 592 3.42 -26.31 -24.40
N ALA A 593 3.61 -25.00 -24.44
CA ALA A 593 3.58 -24.11 -23.29
C ALA A 593 2.60 -22.97 -23.56
N LEU A 594 1.68 -22.75 -22.64
CA LEU A 594 0.70 -21.69 -22.65
C LEU A 594 0.86 -20.88 -21.37
N ARG A 595 0.92 -19.56 -21.47
CA ARG A 595 0.84 -18.66 -20.31
C ARG A 595 -0.17 -17.57 -20.59
N ALA A 596 -1.10 -17.38 -19.66
CA ALA A 596 -2.16 -16.39 -19.75
C ALA A 596 -2.17 -15.51 -18.50
N SER A 597 -2.67 -14.29 -18.65
CA SER A 597 -3.05 -13.41 -17.56
C SER A 597 -4.56 -13.14 -17.66
N PRO A 598 -5.21 -12.60 -16.62
CA PRO A 598 -6.60 -12.17 -16.73
C PRO A 598 -6.86 -11.14 -17.84
N LYS A 599 -5.83 -10.46 -18.35
CA LYS A 599 -5.91 -9.50 -19.46
C LYS A 599 -5.79 -10.14 -20.84
N GLY A 600 -5.36 -11.40 -20.93
CA GLY A 600 -5.19 -12.12 -22.20
C GLY A 600 -3.98 -13.06 -22.22
N LEU A 601 -3.72 -13.62 -23.40
CA LEU A 601 -2.58 -14.50 -23.66
C LEU A 601 -1.25 -13.74 -23.48
N VAL A 602 -0.34 -14.30 -22.68
CA VAL A 602 1.01 -13.76 -22.48
C VAL A 602 1.99 -14.47 -23.41
N LEU A 603 1.94 -15.81 -23.45
CA LEU A 603 2.80 -16.65 -24.27
C LEU A 603 2.02 -17.88 -24.76
N LEU A 604 2.13 -18.20 -26.05
CA LEU A 604 1.83 -19.53 -26.58
C LEU A 604 3.06 -20.00 -27.36
N GLU A 605 3.65 -21.10 -26.94
CA GLU A 605 4.83 -21.67 -27.56
C GLU A 605 4.57 -23.17 -27.80
N LEU A 606 4.75 -23.65 -29.02
CA LEU A 606 4.57 -25.07 -29.33
C LEU A 606 5.54 -25.51 -30.42
N GLY A 607 6.01 -26.75 -30.30
CA GLY A 607 6.83 -27.42 -31.28
C GLY A 607 6.29 -28.81 -31.57
N LEU A 608 6.20 -29.16 -32.85
CA LEU A 608 5.85 -30.50 -33.30
C LEU A 608 6.89 -30.95 -34.33
N GLU A 609 7.42 -32.15 -34.19
CA GLU A 609 8.37 -32.76 -35.12
C GLU A 609 7.91 -34.17 -35.47
N ALA A 610 8.01 -34.55 -36.73
CA ALA A 610 7.93 -35.92 -37.21
C ALA A 610 9.29 -36.31 -37.78
N CYS A 611 9.80 -37.47 -37.38
CA CYS A 611 11.11 -37.95 -37.77
C CYS A 611 11.04 -39.40 -38.25
N ALA A 612 11.59 -39.68 -39.43
CA ALA A 612 11.78 -41.05 -39.91
C ALA A 612 13.27 -41.38 -39.84
N CYS A 613 13.60 -42.46 -39.14
CA CYS A 613 14.98 -42.93 -39.01
C CYS A 613 15.12 -44.36 -39.54
N LEU A 614 16.20 -44.60 -40.27
CA LEU A 614 16.63 -45.93 -40.68
C LEU A 614 18.11 -46.08 -40.33
N SER A 615 18.48 -47.14 -39.64
CA SER A 615 19.86 -47.50 -39.36
C SER A 615 20.14 -48.93 -39.81
N VAL A 616 21.38 -49.17 -40.22
CA VAL A 616 21.88 -50.47 -40.63
C VAL A 616 23.26 -50.66 -40.02
N ASP A 617 23.49 -51.83 -39.43
CA ASP A 617 24.78 -52.25 -38.90
C ASP A 617 25.16 -53.60 -39.53
N LEU A 618 26.32 -53.63 -40.21
CA LEU A 618 26.87 -54.81 -40.89
C LEU A 618 28.12 -55.36 -40.15
N GLY A 619 28.40 -54.88 -38.94
CA GLY A 619 29.54 -55.25 -38.10
C GLY A 619 30.85 -54.56 -38.47
N VAL A 620 31.18 -54.48 -39.77
CA VAL A 620 32.38 -53.75 -40.26
C VAL A 620 32.09 -52.30 -40.62
N ALA A 621 30.83 -51.97 -40.88
CA ALA A 621 30.35 -50.63 -41.16
C ALA A 621 28.92 -50.48 -40.63
N SER A 622 28.65 -49.33 -40.03
CA SER A 622 27.32 -48.94 -39.59
C SER A 622 26.96 -47.59 -40.19
N GLY A 623 25.67 -47.34 -40.39
CA GLY A 623 25.22 -46.05 -40.87
C GLY A 623 23.77 -45.79 -40.52
N SER A 624 23.42 -44.51 -40.41
CA SER A 624 22.07 -44.07 -40.11
C SER A 624 21.66 -42.92 -41.02
N VAL A 625 20.38 -42.88 -41.38
CA VAL A 625 19.76 -41.74 -42.04
C VAL A 625 18.51 -41.36 -41.27
N SER A 626 18.37 -40.08 -41.01
CA SER A 626 17.20 -39.48 -40.38
C SER A 626 16.68 -38.32 -41.20
N ILE A 627 15.36 -38.23 -41.32
CA ILE A 627 14.65 -37.12 -41.94
C ILE A 627 13.65 -36.60 -40.91
N ALA A 628 13.83 -35.37 -40.48
CA ALA A 628 12.96 -34.68 -39.54
C ALA A 628 12.25 -33.52 -40.23
N VAL A 629 10.95 -33.38 -39.98
CA VAL A 629 10.13 -32.24 -40.43
C VAL A 629 9.38 -31.72 -39.22
N GLY A 630 9.47 -30.42 -38.96
CA GLY A 630 8.83 -29.84 -37.80
C GLY A 630 8.30 -28.44 -38.02
N VAL A 631 7.42 -28.04 -37.10
CA VAL A 631 6.84 -26.72 -37.01
C VAL A 631 7.03 -26.21 -35.59
N TYR A 632 7.40 -24.94 -35.48
CA TYR A 632 7.56 -24.23 -34.23
C TYR A 632 6.80 -22.91 -34.32
N LEU A 633 5.89 -22.69 -33.37
CA LEU A 633 5.11 -21.45 -33.26
C LEU A 633 5.41 -20.82 -31.90
N ARG A 634 5.67 -19.52 -31.90
CA ARG A 634 5.73 -18.70 -30.68
C ARG A 634 4.93 -17.43 -30.88
N LEU A 635 3.97 -17.20 -30.00
CA LEU A 635 3.17 -15.98 -29.90
C LEU A 635 3.44 -15.35 -28.53
N GLU A 636 3.79 -14.08 -28.50
CA GLU A 636 4.10 -13.34 -27.28
C GLU A 636 3.49 -11.94 -27.39
N SER A 637 2.36 -11.73 -26.72
CA SER A 637 1.56 -10.50 -26.86
C SER A 637 1.20 -10.16 -28.32
N ASP A 638 1.69 -9.06 -28.89
CA ASP A 638 1.49 -8.62 -30.28
C ASP A 638 2.53 -9.17 -31.26
N LYS A 639 3.52 -9.90 -30.73
CA LYS A 639 4.63 -10.49 -31.46
C LYS A 639 4.37 -11.95 -31.75
N GLY A 640 4.92 -12.42 -32.86
CA GLY A 640 5.01 -13.86 -33.05
C GLY A 640 5.72 -14.29 -34.30
N LEU A 641 6.06 -15.57 -34.29
CA LEU A 641 6.84 -16.23 -35.31
C LEU A 641 6.34 -17.65 -35.54
N LEU A 642 6.36 -18.06 -36.79
CA LEU A 642 6.06 -19.42 -37.23
C LEU A 642 7.23 -19.93 -38.06
N THR A 643 7.91 -20.96 -37.58
CA THR A 643 9.02 -21.60 -38.27
C THR A 643 8.62 -23.00 -38.70
N ALA A 644 8.70 -23.29 -39.99
CA ALA A 644 8.72 -24.65 -40.50
C ALA A 644 10.17 -25.03 -40.78
N TYR A 645 10.61 -26.21 -40.37
CA TYR A 645 11.95 -26.70 -40.64
C TYR A 645 11.94 -28.13 -41.15
N PHE A 646 12.97 -28.45 -41.91
CA PHE A 646 13.21 -29.73 -42.53
C PHE A 646 14.70 -30.05 -42.39
N ARG A 647 15.02 -31.19 -41.79
CA ARG A 647 16.39 -31.62 -41.53
C ARG A 647 16.60 -33.02 -42.06
N ILE A 648 17.71 -33.21 -42.78
CA ILE A 648 18.20 -34.54 -43.16
C ILE A 648 19.56 -34.69 -42.51
N ARG A 649 19.79 -35.81 -41.83
CA ARG A 649 21.12 -36.20 -41.36
C ARG A 649 21.41 -37.62 -41.81
N GLY A 650 22.56 -37.82 -42.42
CA GLY A 650 23.10 -39.14 -42.72
C GLY A 650 24.49 -39.27 -42.12
N GLU A 651 24.82 -40.41 -41.56
CA GLU A 651 26.16 -40.71 -41.08
C GLU A 651 26.55 -42.15 -41.41
N VAL A 652 27.84 -42.38 -41.58
CA VAL A 652 28.43 -43.71 -41.73
C VAL A 652 29.72 -43.78 -40.92
N ASP A 653 29.92 -44.91 -40.26
CA ASP A 653 31.11 -45.24 -39.48
C ASP A 653 31.63 -46.60 -39.94
N VAL A 654 32.93 -46.66 -40.25
CA VAL A 654 33.64 -47.88 -40.61
C VAL A 654 34.70 -48.19 -39.55
N LEU A 655 34.46 -49.27 -38.79
CA LEU A 655 35.35 -49.81 -37.74
C LEU A 655 35.72 -48.82 -36.61
N GLY A 656 35.02 -47.69 -36.46
CA GLY A 656 35.40 -46.61 -35.55
C GLY A 656 36.69 -45.88 -35.96
N LEU A 657 37.17 -46.10 -37.19
CA LEU A 657 38.42 -45.51 -37.71
C LEU A 657 38.15 -44.35 -38.66
N ILE A 658 37.03 -44.40 -39.39
CA ILE A 658 36.62 -43.40 -40.37
C ILE A 658 35.13 -43.16 -40.19
N SER A 659 34.75 -41.91 -39.93
CA SER A 659 33.35 -41.47 -39.87
C SER A 659 33.11 -40.35 -40.88
N ALA A 660 31.91 -40.31 -41.45
CA ALA A 660 31.48 -39.19 -42.28
C ALA A 660 30.00 -38.88 -41.99
N SER A 661 29.68 -37.60 -41.85
CA SER A 661 28.31 -37.13 -41.65
C SER A 661 27.94 -36.03 -42.64
N ILE A 662 26.68 -36.00 -43.03
CA ILE A 662 26.07 -34.94 -43.83
C ILE A 662 24.80 -34.49 -43.16
N THR A 663 24.69 -33.19 -42.87
CA THR A 663 23.52 -32.58 -42.26
C THR A 663 23.03 -31.44 -43.14
N LEU A 664 21.81 -31.56 -43.65
CA LEU A 664 21.09 -30.51 -44.35
C LEU A 664 19.99 -29.97 -43.43
N GLU A 665 19.99 -28.67 -43.15
CA GLU A 665 18.93 -27.98 -42.41
C GLU A 665 18.31 -26.90 -43.29
N LEU A 666 16.99 -26.94 -43.41
CA LEU A 666 16.17 -25.97 -44.13
C LEU A 666 15.16 -25.41 -43.14
N SER A 667 15.06 -24.09 -43.02
CA SER A 667 14.07 -23.43 -42.16
C SER A 667 13.41 -22.26 -42.90
N LEU A 668 12.09 -22.14 -42.80
CA LEU A 668 11.32 -20.97 -43.20
C LEU A 668 10.65 -20.38 -41.97
N THR A 669 11.00 -19.15 -41.61
CA THR A 669 10.46 -18.42 -40.47
C THR A 669 9.65 -17.22 -40.93
N TYR A 670 8.37 -17.18 -40.60
CA TYR A 670 7.48 -16.05 -40.82
C TYR A 670 7.37 -15.22 -39.55
N HIS A 671 7.66 -13.91 -39.65
CA HIS A 671 7.52 -12.97 -38.53
C HIS A 671 6.21 -12.19 -38.66
N PHE A 672 5.27 -12.34 -37.73
CA PHE A 672 3.95 -11.72 -37.80
C PHE A 672 4.01 -10.19 -37.75
N GLU A 673 4.91 -9.61 -36.94
CA GLU A 673 5.06 -8.15 -36.79
C GLU A 673 5.43 -7.45 -38.10
N THR A 674 6.37 -8.02 -38.84
CA THR A 674 6.90 -7.43 -40.07
C THR A 674 6.25 -8.02 -41.33
N GLY A 675 5.52 -9.13 -41.19
CA GLY A 675 5.01 -9.91 -42.32
C GLY A 675 6.11 -10.49 -43.22
N LYS A 676 7.37 -10.56 -42.77
CA LYS A 676 8.51 -11.03 -43.57
C LYS A 676 8.72 -12.52 -43.39
N LEU A 677 9.06 -13.21 -44.48
CA LEU A 677 9.39 -14.63 -44.51
C LEU A 677 10.89 -14.80 -44.76
N ILE A 678 11.61 -15.42 -43.83
CA ILE A 678 13.05 -15.65 -43.91
C ILE A 678 13.29 -17.14 -44.11
N GLY A 679 13.85 -17.51 -45.26
CA GLY A 679 14.30 -18.86 -45.56
C GLY A 679 15.81 -18.98 -45.33
N ARG A 680 16.24 -19.99 -44.59
CA ARG A 680 17.66 -20.34 -44.40
C ARG A 680 17.88 -21.80 -44.75
N ALA A 681 18.98 -22.10 -45.43
CA ALA A 681 19.45 -23.44 -45.69
C ALA A 681 20.91 -23.55 -45.26
N SER A 682 21.29 -24.61 -44.56
CA SER A 682 22.68 -24.94 -44.26
C SER A 682 22.96 -26.40 -44.60
N LEU A 683 24.09 -26.67 -45.24
CA LEU A 683 24.62 -28.00 -45.51
C LEU A 683 25.99 -28.11 -44.85
N VAL A 684 26.11 -29.03 -43.90
CA VAL A 684 27.35 -29.34 -43.20
C VAL A 684 27.79 -30.74 -43.60
N VAL A 685 29.02 -30.87 -44.09
CA VAL A 685 29.67 -32.16 -44.34
C VAL A 685 30.87 -32.26 -43.42
N GLU A 686 30.93 -33.32 -42.62
CA GLU A 686 32.01 -33.60 -41.70
C GLU A 686 32.64 -34.96 -42.02
N VAL A 687 33.97 -35.01 -42.02
CA VAL A 687 34.74 -36.25 -42.19
C VAL A 687 35.77 -36.34 -41.08
N GLU A 688 35.81 -37.48 -40.40
CA GLU A 688 36.74 -37.79 -39.34
C GLU A 688 37.52 -39.07 -39.69
N VAL A 689 38.84 -39.03 -39.48
CA VAL A 689 39.76 -40.15 -39.67
C VAL A 689 40.68 -40.23 -38.46
N LEU A 690 40.55 -41.30 -37.67
CA LEU A 690 41.29 -41.57 -36.42
C LEU A 690 41.17 -40.45 -35.36
N PHE A 691 42.06 -39.46 -35.38
CA PHE A 691 42.12 -38.36 -34.41
C PHE A 691 42.01 -36.99 -35.09
N PHE A 692 41.70 -36.96 -36.39
CA PHE A 692 41.61 -35.75 -37.21
C PHE A 692 40.21 -35.62 -37.77
N SER A 693 39.57 -34.47 -37.57
CA SER A 693 38.26 -34.13 -38.17
C SER A 693 38.33 -32.83 -38.97
N ALA A 694 37.52 -32.74 -40.01
CA ALA A 694 37.32 -31.52 -40.79
C ALA A 694 35.86 -31.39 -41.21
N SER A 695 35.30 -30.19 -41.08
CA SER A 695 33.92 -29.86 -41.45
C SER A 695 33.87 -28.70 -42.46
N VAL A 696 32.98 -28.80 -43.44
CA VAL A 696 32.67 -27.71 -44.38
C VAL A 696 31.19 -27.38 -44.26
N GLU A 697 30.88 -26.11 -43.99
CA GLU A 697 29.51 -25.58 -43.96
C GLU A 697 29.25 -24.67 -45.17
N ILE A 698 28.12 -24.87 -45.84
CA ILE A 698 27.60 -23.99 -46.89
C ILE A 698 26.21 -23.52 -46.45
N SER A 699 26.04 -22.22 -46.25
CA SER A 699 24.75 -21.64 -45.85
C SER A 699 24.24 -20.60 -46.85
N VAL A 700 22.93 -20.56 -47.07
CA VAL A 700 22.24 -19.51 -47.81
C VAL A 700 21.06 -19.00 -47.00
N GLU A 701 20.87 -17.68 -46.99
CA GLU A 701 19.70 -17.03 -46.41
C GLU A 701 19.01 -16.18 -47.48
N ARG A 702 17.68 -16.23 -47.52
CA ARG A 702 16.87 -15.39 -48.38
C ARG A 702 15.68 -14.84 -47.60
N LYS A 703 15.51 -13.52 -47.66
CA LYS A 703 14.38 -12.81 -47.06
C LYS A 703 13.38 -12.40 -48.14
N LEU A 704 12.12 -12.81 -47.97
CA LEU A 704 10.99 -12.44 -48.82
C LEU A 704 10.17 -11.38 -48.07
N ALA A 705 10.01 -10.22 -48.70
CA ALA A 705 9.34 -9.07 -48.11
C ALA A 705 7.80 -9.24 -48.10
N GLY A 706 7.18 -8.97 -46.97
CA GLY A 706 5.77 -8.60 -46.89
C GLY A 706 5.64 -7.07 -46.93
N SER A 707 4.50 -6.56 -47.40
CA SER A 707 4.28 -5.12 -47.62
C SER A 707 4.20 -4.25 -46.36
N LYS A 708 4.24 -4.84 -45.16
CA LYS A 708 4.17 -4.11 -43.87
C LYS A 708 5.58 -3.81 -43.34
N GLY A 709 5.88 -2.54 -43.13
CA GLY A 709 7.11 -2.09 -42.43
C GLY A 709 8.35 -1.90 -43.32
N ASP A 710 8.22 -2.00 -44.64
CA ASP A 710 9.22 -1.43 -45.56
C ASP A 710 8.89 0.06 -45.76
N PRO A 711 9.89 0.96 -45.70
CA PRO A 711 9.63 2.37 -45.95
C PRO A 711 9.07 2.53 -47.36
N THR A 712 7.96 3.26 -47.47
CA THR A 712 7.33 3.53 -48.76
C THR A 712 8.28 4.34 -49.63
N LEU A 713 8.09 4.32 -50.97
CA LEU A 713 8.89 5.16 -51.86
C LEU A 713 8.85 6.63 -51.42
N LYS A 714 7.74 7.09 -50.84
CA LYS A 714 7.58 8.45 -50.29
C LYS A 714 8.42 8.69 -49.03
N GLU A 715 8.69 7.67 -48.22
CA GLU A 715 9.52 7.78 -47.01
C GLU A 715 11.01 7.70 -47.34
N ILE A 716 11.39 6.91 -48.35
CA ILE A 716 12.77 6.84 -48.85
C ILE A 716 13.11 8.06 -49.72
N MET A 717 12.14 8.54 -50.51
CA MET A 717 12.27 9.65 -51.44
C MET A 717 11.15 10.67 -51.20
N PRO A 718 11.22 11.44 -50.09
CA PRO A 718 10.20 12.42 -49.77
C PRO A 718 10.16 13.51 -50.86
N PRO A 719 8.98 13.79 -51.44
CA PRO A 719 8.83 14.93 -52.32
C PRO A 719 8.98 16.23 -51.53
N SER A 720 9.63 17.22 -52.12
CA SER A 720 9.72 18.57 -51.57
C SER A 720 8.33 19.19 -51.44
N GLU A 721 8.08 19.92 -50.35
CA GLU A 721 6.80 20.58 -50.10
C GLU A 721 6.50 21.71 -51.08
N THR A 722 7.52 22.29 -51.71
CA THR A 722 7.38 23.45 -52.60
C THR A 722 7.02 23.10 -54.04
N ASP A 723 7.50 21.99 -54.58
CA ASP A 723 7.33 21.62 -55.99
C ASP A 723 6.88 20.16 -56.21
N GLY A 724 6.76 19.37 -55.14
CA GLY A 724 6.37 17.97 -55.21
C GLY A 724 7.43 17.04 -55.79
N LEU A 725 8.64 17.54 -56.06
CA LEU A 725 9.75 16.77 -56.63
C LEU A 725 10.75 16.37 -55.54
N ASN A 726 11.38 15.21 -55.69
CA ASN A 726 12.53 14.83 -54.87
C ASN A 726 13.82 15.19 -55.63
N VAL A 727 14.72 15.95 -54.99
CA VAL A 727 15.93 16.47 -55.65
C VAL A 727 16.84 15.35 -56.16
N ASP A 728 17.00 14.27 -55.39
CA ASP A 728 17.83 13.13 -55.80
C ASP A 728 17.19 12.37 -56.97
N TRP A 729 15.86 12.29 -57.01
CA TRP A 729 15.12 11.74 -58.15
C TRP A 729 15.28 12.58 -59.41
N ALA A 730 15.20 13.91 -59.28
CA ALA A 730 15.39 14.84 -60.39
C ALA A 730 16.81 14.72 -60.95
N LEU A 731 17.82 14.69 -60.06
CA LEU A 731 19.22 14.52 -60.42
C LEU A 731 19.47 13.19 -61.15
N TYR A 732 18.87 12.10 -60.65
CA TYR A 732 18.91 10.80 -61.32
C TYR A 732 18.29 10.88 -62.73
N CYS A 733 17.09 11.45 -62.86
CA CYS A 733 16.42 11.59 -64.17
C CYS A 733 17.23 12.45 -65.15
N GLU A 734 17.84 13.54 -64.69
CA GLU A 734 18.69 14.42 -65.50
C GLU A 734 19.95 13.72 -66.01
N ALA A 735 20.55 12.82 -65.21
CA ALA A 735 21.72 12.05 -65.65
C ALA A 735 21.43 11.12 -66.85
N PHE A 736 20.16 10.77 -67.09
CA PHE A 736 19.70 10.00 -68.25
C PHE A 736 18.98 10.84 -69.30
N ALA A 737 18.89 12.16 -69.12
CA ALA A 737 18.31 13.04 -70.12
C ALA A 737 19.23 13.09 -71.36
N PRO A 738 18.67 12.96 -72.58
CA PRO A 738 19.46 13.05 -73.80
C PRO A 738 20.09 14.45 -73.91
N VAL A 739 21.41 14.49 -74.17
CA VAL A 739 22.14 15.74 -74.40
C VAL A 739 21.50 16.49 -75.57
N PRO A 740 21.06 17.76 -75.39
CA PRO A 740 20.50 18.54 -76.48
C PRO A 740 21.52 18.66 -77.61
N ALA A 741 21.10 18.39 -78.85
CA ALA A 741 21.94 18.59 -80.02
C ALA A 741 22.35 20.07 -80.10
N GLU A 742 23.67 20.35 -80.11
CA GLU A 742 24.22 21.69 -80.25
C GLU A 742 23.70 22.34 -81.54
N VAL A 743 22.93 23.42 -81.39
CA VAL A 743 22.66 24.35 -82.49
C VAL A 743 23.89 25.25 -82.60
N THR A 744 24.75 24.97 -83.59
CA THR A 744 25.83 25.87 -84.01
C THR A 744 25.20 27.06 -84.76
N PRO A 745 25.73 28.30 -84.61
CA PRO A 745 25.06 29.54 -84.98
C PRO A 745 24.84 29.74 -86.48
#